data_AF-A0A957NXL8-F1
#
_entry.id   AF-A0A957NXL8-F1
#
_cell.length_a   1.000
_cell.length_b   1.000
_cell.length_c   1.000
_cell.angle_alpha   90.00
_cell.angle_beta   90.00
_cell.angle_gamma   90.00
#
_symmetry.space_group_name_H-M   'P 1'
#
loop_
_entity.id
_entity.type
_entity.pdbx_description
1 polymer ?
#
loop_
_entity_poly.entity_id
_entity_poly.type
_entity_poly.pdbx_seq_one_letter_code
_entity_poly.pdbx_strand_id
1 'polypeptide(L)'
;FGLFMRELSALYRAHTVQSQASLPALPIQYADYAYWQQQWLKGEQATRQLAYWQEKLADVEPLRLPGDLASPPQRTQRGASRSYTLSTALTENLKSFSRKENTTLFVTLLTAFKVLLNRTTGQTDIVIASPAVGRIYPELEEIIGYFNNIVVLRTLLAEELSLEALLGYVHQTTVSAYDNQIIPFQNVADLATLRHVPLARALFTLQDAVENVMDLPGIQASSLAVEQDVADFELFLFVEQKPQNLVLDLRYRTDLFSADQIEQMLVDLETVLETISANPKQILGALPRLALPATSQSVDISNPADVAGGLEPEKLSGHASDEPLPGKLELQLVNIWKKVLNRSAIALTDNFFELGGHSLLALQLFAAIEKEITNGTKLPLALLLKAPTVAQLADALRHEGWSDAWSPLVVIKNGAPEKQPLFLVHAAGGNVLVYQDLARRLEIDQPVYGLQSQGLDGVQPLQSSVEEMAALYVREVQSVQPQGPYLLGGYCMGGTIALEMAQQLKAQGQEVALLALFETYNWANIGSESLFDQIYFWVQKIEFHWRNFLLLNRTQKRTFFQEKLEALRSRSHIWRGVLSAKFGGMNSIDNQQNMALAELWNNNDAVSVAYCTSDFDGEIVLIKAMKEYSIYKRPGLDLSLLARSGAKVHTLPVYPAGMLVEPFVDHLAAALQASLNHAQGAETLR
;
A
#
# COMPACT_ATOMS: atom_id res chain seq x y z
N PHE A 1 -5.90 16.51 4.38
CA PHE A 1 -4.80 17.51 4.41
C PHE A 1 -4.95 18.60 5.49
N GLY A 2 -6.13 18.86 6.07
CA GLY A 2 -6.31 19.93 7.06
C GLY A 2 -5.35 19.90 8.27
N LEU A 3 -5.10 18.73 8.87
CA LEU A 3 -4.15 18.59 9.99
C LEU A 3 -2.74 19.06 9.62
N PHE A 4 -2.23 18.63 8.46
CA PHE A 4 -0.93 19.05 7.94
C PHE A 4 -0.84 20.57 7.77
N MET A 5 -1.86 21.18 7.17
CA MET A 5 -1.89 22.64 6.95
C MET A 5 -1.90 23.42 8.28
N ARG A 6 -2.64 22.93 9.28
CA ARG A 6 -2.71 23.52 10.62
C ARG A 6 -1.38 23.42 11.36
N GLU A 7 -0.74 22.25 11.34
CA GLU A 7 0.56 22.02 11.97
C GLU A 7 1.68 22.84 11.29
N LEU A 8 1.68 22.88 9.96
CA LEU A 8 2.60 23.70 9.19
C LEU A 8 2.45 25.19 9.54
N SER A 9 1.21 25.69 9.63
CA SER A 9 0.93 27.08 10.03
C SER A 9 1.44 27.38 11.44
N ALA A 10 1.22 26.47 12.39
CA ALA A 10 1.69 26.61 13.77
C ALA A 10 3.22 26.63 13.88
N LEU A 11 3.90 25.73 13.16
CA LEU A 11 5.37 25.65 13.11
C LEU A 11 5.96 26.89 12.45
N TYR A 12 5.40 27.31 11.32
CA TYR A 12 5.84 28.51 10.60
C TYR A 12 5.72 29.76 11.47
N ARG A 13 4.57 29.97 12.11
CA ARG A 13 4.36 31.11 13.01
C ARG A 13 5.38 31.13 14.15
N ALA A 14 5.58 30.00 14.82
CA ALA A 14 6.55 29.92 15.91
C ALA A 14 7.96 30.27 15.45
N HIS A 15 8.36 29.79 14.27
CA HIS A 15 9.64 30.14 13.66
C HIS A 15 9.75 31.64 13.36
N THR A 16 8.70 32.28 12.82
CA THR A 16 8.71 33.73 12.50
C THR A 16 8.87 34.63 13.72
N VAL A 17 8.33 34.24 14.87
CA VAL A 17 8.44 35.02 16.12
C VAL A 17 9.54 34.50 17.06
N GLN A 18 10.41 33.61 16.56
CA GLN A 18 11.49 32.97 17.32
C GLN A 18 11.01 32.30 18.63
N SER A 19 9.82 31.72 18.61
CA SER A 19 9.26 30.95 19.71
C SER A 19 9.27 29.45 19.39
N GLN A 20 9.11 28.63 20.42
CA GLN A 20 8.97 27.18 20.24
C GLN A 20 7.51 26.84 19.95
N ALA A 21 7.25 26.16 18.83
CA ALA A 21 5.94 25.62 18.55
C ALA A 21 5.60 24.52 19.57
N SER A 22 4.40 24.58 20.15
CA SER A 22 3.85 23.50 20.96
C SER A 22 2.81 22.76 20.14
N LEU A 23 3.22 21.66 19.53
CA LEU A 23 2.27 20.68 18.99
C LEU A 23 1.99 19.64 20.08
N PRO A 24 0.72 19.27 20.30
CA PRO A 24 0.39 18.22 21.27
C PRO A 24 1.09 16.92 20.88
N ALA A 25 1.67 16.23 21.86
CA ALA A 25 2.29 14.93 21.62
C ALA A 25 1.22 13.91 21.21
N LEU A 26 1.45 13.21 20.10
CA LEU A 26 0.52 12.18 19.64
C LEU A 26 0.62 10.94 20.54
N PRO A 27 -0.50 10.43 21.10
CA PRO A 27 -0.49 9.26 21.97
C PRO A 27 -0.22 7.94 21.22
N ILE A 28 -0.54 7.92 19.92
CA ILE A 28 -0.34 6.80 18.98
C ILE A 28 -0.03 7.37 17.59
N GLN A 29 0.60 6.55 16.74
CA GLN A 29 0.96 6.88 15.35
C GLN A 29 0.05 6.15 14.35
N TYR A 30 0.03 6.59 13.09
CA TYR A 30 -0.74 5.90 12.05
C TYR A 30 -0.33 4.43 11.87
N ALA A 31 0.96 4.11 12.05
CA ALA A 31 1.45 2.73 12.04
C ALA A 31 0.81 1.86 13.15
N ASP A 32 0.54 2.44 14.33
CA ASP A 32 -0.15 1.75 15.42
C ASP A 32 -1.60 1.44 15.04
N TYR A 33 -2.29 2.37 14.38
CA TYR A 33 -3.63 2.16 13.84
C TYR A 33 -3.63 1.06 12.76
N ALA A 34 -2.68 1.10 11.80
CA ALA A 34 -2.60 0.09 10.74
C ALA A 34 -2.34 -1.32 11.30
N TYR A 35 -1.43 -1.43 12.28
CA TYR A 35 -1.19 -2.68 12.99
C TYR A 35 -2.43 -3.14 13.74
N TRP A 36 -3.10 -2.25 14.49
CA TRP A 36 -4.35 -2.54 15.19
C TRP A 36 -5.43 -3.03 14.23
N GLN A 37 -5.66 -2.35 13.11
CA GLN A 37 -6.69 -2.72 12.13
C GLN A 37 -6.42 -4.12 11.56
N GLN A 38 -5.16 -4.45 11.26
CA GLN A 38 -4.80 -5.78 10.78
C GLN A 38 -5.06 -6.89 11.81
N GLN A 39 -4.88 -6.60 13.11
CA GLN A 39 -5.25 -7.56 14.17
C GLN A 39 -6.77 -7.60 14.38
N TRP A 40 -7.43 -6.45 14.38
CA TRP A 40 -8.88 -6.33 14.54
C TRP A 40 -9.62 -7.15 13.48
N LEU A 41 -9.13 -7.14 12.23
CA LEU A 41 -9.66 -7.92 11.11
C LEU A 41 -9.64 -9.44 11.31
N LYS A 42 -8.89 -9.95 12.28
CA LYS A 42 -8.83 -11.39 12.63
C LYS A 42 -9.74 -11.76 13.80
N GLY A 43 -10.35 -10.77 14.46
CA GLY A 43 -11.17 -10.96 15.64
C GLY A 43 -12.65 -11.25 15.35
N GLU A 44 -13.38 -11.64 16.38
CA GLU A 44 -14.82 -11.94 16.30
C GLU A 44 -15.67 -10.75 15.81
N GLN A 45 -15.28 -9.51 16.17
CA GLN A 45 -15.98 -8.32 15.70
C GLN A 45 -15.85 -8.14 14.18
N ALA A 46 -14.71 -8.49 13.58
CA ALA A 46 -14.56 -8.42 12.14
C ALA A 46 -15.46 -9.46 11.44
N THR A 47 -15.52 -10.68 11.97
CA THR A 47 -16.45 -11.72 11.48
C THR A 47 -17.90 -11.25 11.58
N ARG A 48 -18.30 -10.60 12.67
CA ARG A 48 -19.65 -10.06 12.86
C ARG A 48 -19.97 -8.96 11.83
N GLN A 49 -19.08 -7.99 11.65
CA GLN A 49 -19.31 -6.91 10.68
C GLN A 49 -19.32 -7.44 9.24
N LEU A 50 -18.46 -8.41 8.92
CA LEU A 50 -18.47 -9.06 7.61
C LEU A 50 -19.77 -9.83 7.36
N ALA A 51 -20.31 -10.52 8.38
CA ALA A 51 -21.61 -11.19 8.29
C ALA A 51 -22.76 -10.19 8.06
N TYR A 52 -22.72 -9.02 8.73
CA TYR A 52 -23.66 -7.93 8.45
C TYR A 52 -23.62 -7.51 6.98
N TRP A 53 -22.42 -7.29 6.42
CA TRP A 53 -22.27 -6.91 5.01
C TRP A 53 -22.75 -8.01 4.05
N GLN A 54 -22.47 -9.27 4.38
CA GLN A 54 -22.95 -10.41 3.61
C GLN A 54 -24.48 -10.52 3.60
N GLU A 55 -25.15 -10.25 4.73
CA GLU A 55 -26.61 -10.20 4.82
C GLU A 55 -27.18 -9.00 4.05
N LYS A 56 -26.66 -7.79 4.29
CA LYS A 56 -27.21 -6.56 3.70
C LYS A 56 -27.04 -6.47 2.19
N LEU A 57 -25.96 -7.04 1.67
CA LEU A 57 -25.66 -7.03 0.24
C LEU A 57 -26.04 -8.36 -0.43
N ALA A 58 -26.75 -9.27 0.24
CA ALA A 58 -27.27 -10.48 -0.39
C ALA A 58 -28.16 -10.12 -1.59
N ASP A 59 -27.93 -10.76 -2.74
CA ASP A 59 -28.70 -10.58 -3.97
C ASP A 59 -28.79 -9.12 -4.44
N VAL A 60 -27.76 -8.32 -4.17
CA VAL A 60 -27.70 -6.92 -4.62
C VAL A 60 -27.57 -6.83 -6.13
N GLU A 61 -28.40 -5.99 -6.75
CA GLU A 61 -28.29 -5.73 -8.18
C GLU A 61 -27.22 -4.67 -8.48
N PRO A 62 -26.46 -4.81 -9.59
CA PRO A 62 -25.60 -3.73 -10.05
C PRO A 62 -26.41 -2.44 -10.29
N LEU A 63 -25.91 -1.31 -9.78
CA LEU A 63 -26.53 -0.03 -10.03
C LEU A 63 -26.54 0.26 -11.54
N ARG A 64 -27.71 0.58 -12.08
CA ARG A 64 -27.87 1.13 -13.42
C ARG A 64 -27.72 2.63 -13.34
N LEU A 65 -26.81 3.19 -14.12
CA LEU A 65 -26.66 4.62 -14.27
C LEU A 65 -27.49 5.10 -15.46
N PRO A 66 -28.00 6.34 -15.43
CA PRO A 66 -28.70 6.88 -16.59
C PRO A 66 -27.85 6.88 -17.87
N GLY A 67 -26.53 7.05 -17.75
CA GLY A 67 -25.58 6.95 -18.85
C GLY A 67 -25.50 5.58 -19.54
N ASP A 68 -25.86 4.50 -18.84
CA ASP A 68 -25.89 3.14 -19.41
C ASP A 68 -26.97 2.98 -20.50
N LEU A 69 -27.94 3.90 -20.56
CA LEU A 69 -29.08 3.84 -21.48
C LEU A 69 -28.72 4.30 -22.91
N ALA A 70 -27.54 4.90 -23.14
CA ALA A 70 -27.22 5.61 -24.37
C ALA A 70 -26.44 4.81 -25.44
N SER A 71 -25.55 3.86 -25.10
CA SER A 71 -24.82 2.91 -25.99
C SER A 71 -23.62 2.29 -25.23
N PRO A 72 -22.99 1.18 -25.70
CA PRO A 72 -21.89 0.54 -24.97
C PRO A 72 -20.68 1.49 -24.84
N PRO A 73 -20.23 1.80 -23.61
CA PRO A 73 -19.18 2.79 -23.38
C PRO A 73 -17.80 2.28 -23.81
N GLN A 74 -17.04 3.12 -24.51
CA GLN A 74 -15.59 2.93 -24.64
C GLN A 74 -14.95 3.21 -23.27
N ARG A 75 -14.18 2.25 -22.74
CA ARG A 75 -13.59 2.36 -21.40
C ARG A 75 -12.48 3.42 -21.33
N THR A 76 -12.83 4.66 -21.03
CA THR A 76 -11.87 5.75 -20.73
C THR A 76 -12.04 6.24 -19.29
N GLN A 77 -11.02 6.85 -18.67
CA GLN A 77 -11.13 7.47 -17.34
C GLN A 77 -11.35 8.99 -17.38
N ARG A 78 -11.70 9.54 -18.55
CA ARG A 78 -11.89 10.99 -18.69
C ARG A 78 -13.10 11.45 -17.89
N GLY A 79 -12.88 12.47 -17.07
CA GLY A 79 -13.86 13.05 -16.18
C GLY A 79 -14.18 14.49 -16.51
N ALA A 80 -15.35 14.93 -16.07
CA ALA A 80 -15.72 16.33 -15.97
C ALA A 80 -16.59 16.53 -14.72
N SER A 81 -16.79 17.78 -14.31
CA SER A 81 -17.73 18.13 -13.24
C SER A 81 -18.67 19.26 -13.65
N ARG A 82 -19.82 19.32 -12.97
CA ARG A 82 -20.74 20.45 -13.02
C ARG A 82 -21.16 20.80 -11.60
N SER A 83 -21.07 22.09 -11.28
CA SER A 83 -21.47 22.60 -9.98
C SER A 83 -22.79 23.36 -10.08
N TYR A 84 -23.66 23.19 -9.09
CA TYR A 84 -24.95 23.84 -8.98
C TYR A 84 -25.17 24.33 -7.55
N THR A 85 -25.54 25.60 -7.39
CA THR A 85 -25.69 26.22 -6.06
C THR A 85 -27.16 26.30 -5.70
N LEU A 86 -27.56 25.64 -4.61
CA LEU A 86 -28.92 25.73 -4.09
C LEU A 86 -29.17 27.10 -3.47
N SER A 87 -30.40 27.59 -3.58
CA SER A 87 -30.79 28.84 -2.92
C SER A 87 -30.62 28.75 -1.39
N THR A 88 -30.34 29.89 -0.76
CA THR A 88 -30.25 29.98 0.71
C THR A 88 -31.55 29.54 1.37
N ALA A 89 -32.70 29.93 0.81
CA ALA A 89 -34.02 29.55 1.32
C ALA A 89 -34.23 28.03 1.30
N LEU A 90 -33.91 27.36 0.20
CA LEU A 90 -34.00 25.90 0.11
C LEU A 90 -33.01 25.22 1.06
N THR A 91 -31.79 25.73 1.16
CA THR A 91 -30.77 25.21 2.08
C THR A 91 -31.23 25.24 3.54
N GLU A 92 -31.80 26.36 3.99
CA GLU A 92 -32.33 26.52 5.34
C GLU A 92 -33.54 25.60 5.58
N ASN A 93 -34.43 25.50 4.58
CA ASN A 93 -35.58 24.61 4.64
C ASN A 93 -35.14 23.14 4.80
N LEU A 94 -34.16 22.68 4.00
CA LEU A 94 -33.61 21.33 4.10
C LEU A 94 -32.99 21.06 5.47
N LYS A 95 -32.17 21.99 6.00
CA LYS A 95 -31.59 21.88 7.35
C LYS A 95 -32.67 21.81 8.43
N SER A 96 -33.74 22.60 8.30
CA SER A 96 -34.88 22.60 9.24
C SER A 96 -35.67 21.30 9.16
N PHE A 97 -35.97 20.85 7.94
CA PHE A 97 -36.66 19.61 7.64
C PHE A 97 -35.92 18.40 8.22
N SER A 98 -34.61 18.26 7.98
CA SER A 98 -33.83 17.16 8.54
C SER A 98 -33.94 17.10 10.07
N ARG A 99 -33.83 18.26 10.75
CA ARG A 99 -34.01 18.33 12.22
C ARG A 99 -35.41 17.93 12.67
N LYS A 100 -36.44 18.40 11.97
CA LYS A 100 -37.84 18.10 12.28
C LYS A 100 -38.14 16.59 12.16
N GLU A 101 -37.59 15.96 11.13
CA GLU A 101 -37.74 14.51 10.89
C GLU A 101 -36.75 13.66 11.69
N ASN A 102 -35.98 14.25 12.62
CA ASN A 102 -34.95 13.58 13.43
C ASN A 102 -33.90 12.83 12.59
N THR A 103 -33.52 13.40 11.44
CA THR A 103 -32.47 12.88 10.55
C THR A 103 -31.35 13.89 10.34
N THR A 104 -30.30 13.50 9.63
CA THR A 104 -29.19 14.40 9.28
C THR A 104 -29.40 14.97 7.88
N LEU A 105 -28.80 16.13 7.61
CA LEU A 105 -28.80 16.72 6.27
C LEU A 105 -28.20 15.76 5.23
N PHE A 106 -27.16 15.01 5.61
CA PHE A 106 -26.58 13.93 4.80
C PHE A 106 -27.64 12.92 4.35
N VAL A 107 -28.49 12.44 5.26
CA VAL A 107 -29.54 11.45 4.96
C VAL A 107 -30.61 12.04 4.04
N THR A 108 -31.01 13.29 4.24
CA THR A 108 -31.98 13.97 3.36
C THR A 108 -31.45 14.10 1.93
N LEU A 109 -30.21 14.58 1.77
CA LEU A 109 -29.57 14.73 0.46
C LEU A 109 -29.32 13.38 -0.23
N LEU A 110 -28.85 12.37 0.51
CA LEU A 110 -28.67 11.01 0.00
C LEU A 110 -30.00 10.40 -0.46
N THR A 111 -31.08 10.64 0.29
CA THR A 111 -32.42 10.16 -0.08
C THR A 111 -32.87 10.79 -1.38
N ALA A 112 -32.68 12.10 -1.55
CA ALA A 112 -32.98 12.80 -2.79
C ALA A 112 -32.18 12.24 -3.98
N PHE A 113 -30.88 11.96 -3.78
CA PHE A 113 -30.04 11.38 -4.81
C PHE A 113 -30.47 9.96 -5.21
N LYS A 114 -30.89 9.13 -4.25
CA LYS A 114 -31.47 7.80 -4.52
C LYS A 114 -32.79 7.90 -5.28
N VAL A 115 -33.66 8.85 -4.92
CA VAL A 115 -34.93 9.11 -5.62
C VAL A 115 -34.67 9.58 -7.05
N LEU A 116 -33.72 10.49 -7.26
CA LEU A 116 -33.30 10.94 -8.60
C LEU A 116 -32.93 9.75 -9.50
N LEU A 117 -32.02 8.88 -9.02
CA LEU A 117 -31.59 7.71 -9.80
C LEU A 117 -32.74 6.74 -10.07
N ASN A 118 -33.57 6.45 -9.07
CA ASN A 118 -34.74 5.58 -9.23
C ASN A 118 -35.78 6.15 -10.22
N ARG A 119 -36.04 7.46 -10.19
CA ARG A 119 -37.00 8.11 -11.10
C ARG A 119 -36.45 8.25 -12.52
N THR A 120 -35.12 8.25 -12.69
CA THR A 120 -34.46 8.28 -13.99
C THR A 120 -34.32 6.89 -14.62
N THR A 121 -33.90 5.89 -13.85
CA THR A 121 -33.57 4.54 -14.40
C THR A 121 -34.66 3.51 -14.22
N GLY A 122 -35.63 3.76 -13.34
CA GLY A 122 -36.66 2.79 -12.97
C GLY A 122 -36.19 1.69 -12.03
N GLN A 123 -34.90 1.63 -11.68
CA GLN A 123 -34.36 0.60 -10.78
C GLN A 123 -34.81 0.85 -9.34
N THR A 124 -35.27 -0.20 -8.65
CA THR A 124 -35.72 -0.13 -7.25
C THR A 124 -34.61 -0.44 -6.26
N ASP A 125 -33.67 -1.34 -6.57
CA ASP A 125 -32.49 -1.61 -5.74
C ASP A 125 -31.38 -0.59 -6.02
N ILE A 126 -31.24 0.42 -5.16
CA ILE A 126 -30.28 1.50 -5.35
C ILE A 126 -29.15 1.40 -4.33
N VAL A 127 -27.93 1.22 -4.84
CA VAL A 127 -26.69 1.17 -4.07
C VAL A 127 -25.89 2.44 -4.30
N ILE A 128 -25.53 3.15 -3.23
CA ILE A 128 -24.66 4.33 -3.28
C ILE A 128 -23.49 4.12 -2.31
N ALA A 129 -22.27 4.33 -2.77
CA ALA A 129 -21.09 4.32 -1.92
C ALA A 129 -20.90 5.69 -1.24
N SER A 130 -20.37 5.70 -0.02
CA SER A 130 -20.04 6.93 0.70
C SER A 130 -18.66 6.79 1.34
N PRO A 131 -17.75 7.75 1.16
CA PRO A 131 -16.52 7.77 1.92
C PRO A 131 -16.84 8.03 3.40
N ALA A 132 -16.27 7.21 4.27
CA ALA A 132 -16.28 7.36 5.71
C ALA A 132 -14.91 7.86 6.17
N VAL A 133 -14.90 8.81 7.12
CA VAL A 133 -13.68 9.43 7.66
C VAL A 133 -12.76 8.40 8.33
N GLY A 134 -13.34 7.33 8.89
CA GLY A 134 -12.61 6.19 9.50
C GLY A 134 -11.86 6.50 10.79
N ARG A 135 -11.97 7.73 11.31
CA ARG A 135 -11.44 8.17 12.63
C ARG A 135 -12.47 7.92 13.73
N ILE A 136 -12.72 6.65 13.99
CA ILE A 136 -13.80 6.21 14.91
C ILE A 136 -13.42 6.25 16.41
N TYR A 137 -12.17 6.61 16.72
CA TYR A 137 -11.69 6.80 18.09
C TYR A 137 -11.08 8.20 18.22
N PRO A 138 -11.27 8.89 19.38
CA PRO A 138 -10.74 10.23 19.60
C PRO A 138 -9.22 10.33 19.39
N GLU A 139 -8.49 9.27 19.73
CA GLU A 139 -7.03 9.21 19.57
C GLU A 139 -6.59 9.30 18.10
N LEU A 140 -7.50 9.01 17.16
CA LEU A 140 -7.24 9.09 15.72
C LEU A 140 -7.50 10.48 15.15
N GLU A 141 -8.17 11.39 15.85
CA GLU A 141 -8.60 12.68 15.29
C GLU A 141 -7.41 13.53 14.83
N GLU A 142 -6.32 13.51 15.60
CA GLU A 142 -5.14 14.37 15.39
C GLU A 142 -4.01 13.69 14.60
N ILE A 143 -4.21 12.47 14.11
CA ILE A 143 -3.17 11.71 13.40
C ILE A 143 -3.19 12.02 11.90
N ILE A 144 -2.05 12.41 11.32
CA ILE A 144 -1.91 12.44 9.86
C ILE A 144 -1.79 10.99 9.35
N GLY A 145 -2.72 10.56 8.50
CA GLY A 145 -2.78 9.19 7.99
C GLY A 145 -3.99 8.93 7.10
N TYR A 146 -3.98 7.78 6.40
CA TYR A 146 -5.07 7.36 5.51
C TYR A 146 -6.08 6.49 6.27
N PHE A 147 -7.13 7.13 6.79
CA PHE A 147 -8.21 6.46 7.54
C PHE A 147 -9.45 6.22 6.70
N ASN A 148 -9.54 6.83 5.52
CA ASN A 148 -10.75 6.82 4.71
C ASN A 148 -11.11 5.38 4.30
N ASN A 149 -12.38 5.03 4.50
CA ASN A 149 -12.97 3.80 4.01
C ASN A 149 -14.19 4.13 3.14
N ILE A 150 -14.70 3.17 2.36
CA ILE A 150 -15.96 3.31 1.63
C ILE A 150 -17.00 2.41 2.28
N VAL A 151 -18.15 2.98 2.65
CA VAL A 151 -19.33 2.25 3.09
C VAL A 151 -20.36 2.20 1.98
N VAL A 152 -21.06 1.06 1.86
CA VAL A 152 -22.05 0.83 0.81
C VAL A 152 -23.45 0.98 1.39
N LEU A 153 -24.25 1.88 0.83
CA LEU A 153 -25.58 2.24 1.31
C LEU A 153 -26.63 1.72 0.31
N ARG A 154 -27.08 0.48 0.51
CA ARG A 154 -28.13 -0.16 -0.31
C ARG A 154 -29.53 0.17 0.22
N THR A 155 -30.46 0.49 -0.66
CA THR A 155 -31.86 0.74 -0.29
C THR A 155 -32.79 0.19 -1.36
N LEU A 156 -33.81 -0.56 -0.95
CA LEU A 156 -34.90 -0.98 -1.83
C LEU A 156 -35.99 0.10 -1.84
N LEU A 157 -36.17 0.76 -2.99
CA LEU A 157 -37.12 1.85 -3.20
C LEU A 157 -38.43 1.28 -3.77
N ALA A 158 -39.28 0.75 -2.88
CA ALA A 158 -40.61 0.29 -3.25
C ALA A 158 -41.52 1.49 -3.61
N GLU A 159 -42.32 1.37 -4.68
CA GLU A 159 -43.07 2.49 -5.25
C GLU A 159 -44.19 3.00 -4.33
N GLU A 160 -44.67 2.16 -3.42
CA GLU A 160 -45.70 2.46 -2.43
C GLU A 160 -45.20 3.24 -1.19
N LEU A 161 -43.87 3.39 -1.03
CA LEU A 161 -43.32 4.12 0.10
C LEU A 161 -43.60 5.62 -0.03
N SER A 162 -43.94 6.27 1.09
CA SER A 162 -43.86 7.73 1.19
C SER A 162 -42.40 8.19 1.27
N LEU A 163 -42.12 9.43 0.89
CA LEU A 163 -40.78 10.02 0.99
C LEU A 163 -40.28 10.06 2.46
N GLU A 164 -41.17 10.27 3.42
CA GLU A 164 -40.91 10.21 4.88
C GLU A 164 -40.47 8.80 5.31
N ALA A 165 -41.20 7.77 4.87
CA ALA A 165 -40.85 6.39 5.17
C ALA A 165 -39.50 6.01 4.55
N LEU A 166 -39.27 6.41 3.29
CA LEU A 166 -38.00 6.22 2.60
C LEU A 166 -36.85 6.92 3.33
N LEU A 167 -37.04 8.16 3.77
CA LEU A 167 -36.06 8.91 4.57
C LEU A 167 -35.70 8.15 5.86
N GLY A 168 -36.69 7.57 6.54
CA GLY A 168 -36.48 6.70 7.71
C GLY A 168 -35.68 5.44 7.38
N TYR A 169 -35.98 4.78 6.27
CA TYR A 169 -35.21 3.61 5.80
C TYR A 169 -33.75 3.96 5.46
N VAL A 170 -33.53 5.07 4.76
CA VAL A 170 -32.17 5.55 4.42
C VAL A 170 -31.42 5.94 5.69
N HIS A 171 -32.08 6.58 6.66
CA HIS A 171 -31.49 6.88 7.97
C HIS A 171 -30.99 5.61 8.67
N GLN A 172 -31.86 4.61 8.83
CA GLN A 172 -31.52 3.35 9.50
C GLN A 172 -30.40 2.59 8.76
N THR A 173 -30.46 2.56 7.43
CA THR A 173 -29.43 1.98 6.57
C THR A 173 -28.09 2.66 6.81
N THR A 174 -28.09 4.00 6.84
CA THR A 174 -26.89 4.81 7.05
C THR A 174 -26.28 4.52 8.42
N VAL A 175 -27.05 4.63 9.51
CA VAL A 175 -26.56 4.35 10.88
C VAL A 175 -25.96 2.95 10.96
N SER A 176 -26.70 1.94 10.48
CA SER A 176 -26.23 0.55 10.53
C SER A 176 -24.95 0.33 9.72
N ALA A 177 -24.82 0.95 8.54
CA ALA A 177 -23.63 0.86 7.70
C ALA A 177 -22.42 1.51 8.37
N TYR A 178 -22.60 2.67 8.99
CA TYR A 178 -21.52 3.36 9.72
C TYR A 178 -21.11 2.62 11.00
N ASP A 179 -22.03 1.93 11.69
CA ASP A 179 -21.68 1.04 12.81
C ASP A 179 -20.80 -0.15 12.38
N ASN A 180 -20.79 -0.48 11.09
CA ASN A 180 -20.01 -1.56 10.48
C ASN A 180 -18.90 -1.06 9.53
N GLN A 181 -18.47 0.20 9.69
CA GLN A 181 -17.53 0.88 8.78
C GLN A 181 -16.05 0.50 8.94
N ILE A 182 -15.69 -0.36 9.90
CA ILE A 182 -14.27 -0.67 10.20
C ILE A 182 -13.70 -1.64 9.17
N ILE A 183 -14.53 -2.55 8.66
CA ILE A 183 -14.17 -3.50 7.59
C ILE A 183 -13.80 -2.71 6.33
N PRO A 184 -12.57 -2.82 5.81
CA PRO A 184 -12.19 -2.15 4.57
C PRO A 184 -13.12 -2.53 3.43
N PHE A 185 -13.47 -1.57 2.58
CA PHE A 185 -14.37 -1.77 1.45
C PHE A 185 -13.98 -2.97 0.58
N GLN A 186 -12.69 -3.20 0.36
CA GLN A 186 -12.21 -4.34 -0.42
C GLN A 186 -12.63 -5.68 0.19
N ASN A 187 -12.57 -5.83 1.52
CA ASN A 187 -13.07 -7.04 2.19
C ASN A 187 -14.57 -7.24 1.98
N VAL A 188 -15.36 -6.17 1.86
CA VAL A 188 -16.79 -6.24 1.53
C VAL A 188 -16.99 -6.62 0.07
N ALA A 189 -16.29 -5.96 -0.86
CA ALA A 189 -16.37 -6.22 -2.30
C ALA A 189 -15.92 -7.65 -2.68
N ASP A 190 -15.00 -8.23 -1.91
CA ASP A 190 -14.43 -9.56 -2.15
C ASP A 190 -15.31 -10.72 -1.66
N LEU A 191 -16.42 -10.41 -0.97
CA LEU A 191 -17.41 -11.41 -0.58
C LEU A 191 -17.84 -12.23 -1.82
N ALA A 192 -17.91 -13.55 -1.67
CA ALA A 192 -18.14 -14.46 -2.80
C ALA A 192 -19.42 -14.12 -3.58
N THR A 193 -20.46 -13.63 -2.90
CA THR A 193 -21.73 -13.18 -3.48
C THR A 193 -21.61 -11.89 -4.29
N LEU A 194 -20.51 -11.13 -4.15
CA LEU A 194 -20.34 -9.77 -4.67
C LEU A 194 -19.19 -9.60 -5.67
N ARG A 195 -18.39 -10.65 -5.93
CA ARG A 195 -17.14 -10.61 -6.75
C ARG A 195 -17.25 -9.98 -8.14
N HIS A 196 -18.47 -9.80 -8.67
CA HIS A 196 -18.73 -9.20 -9.97
C HIS A 196 -19.72 -8.03 -9.93
N VAL A 197 -20.15 -7.61 -8.73
CA VAL A 197 -21.08 -6.49 -8.57
C VAL A 197 -20.26 -5.22 -8.34
N PRO A 198 -20.35 -4.20 -9.22
CA PRO A 198 -19.69 -2.92 -9.01
C PRO A 198 -20.44 -2.12 -7.94
N LEU A 199 -20.07 -2.29 -6.67
CA LEU A 199 -20.76 -1.68 -5.51
C LEU A 199 -20.55 -0.15 -5.37
N ALA A 200 -19.60 0.42 -6.13
CA ALA A 200 -19.19 1.82 -6.03
C ALA A 200 -19.24 2.55 -7.39
N ARG A 201 -20.30 2.32 -8.19
CA ARG A 201 -20.52 3.08 -9.44
C ARG A 201 -20.90 4.54 -9.18
N ALA A 202 -21.72 4.78 -8.15
CA ALA A 202 -22.12 6.11 -7.73
C ALA A 202 -21.70 6.38 -6.28
N LEU A 203 -21.08 7.54 -6.06
CA LEU A 203 -20.69 8.01 -4.73
C LEU A 203 -21.50 9.23 -4.29
N PHE A 204 -21.65 9.37 -2.98
CA PHE A 204 -22.23 10.54 -2.34
C PHE A 204 -21.42 10.96 -1.11
N THR A 205 -21.15 12.25 -0.96
CA THR A 205 -20.59 12.80 0.28
C THR A 205 -21.11 14.20 0.56
N LEU A 206 -21.10 14.58 1.84
CA LEU A 206 -21.38 15.93 2.33
C LEU A 206 -20.19 16.35 3.20
N GLN A 207 -19.60 17.49 2.90
CA GLN A 207 -18.53 18.07 3.69
C GLN A 207 -18.77 19.56 3.91
N ASP A 208 -18.37 20.07 5.07
CA ASP A 208 -18.32 21.51 5.28
C ASP A 208 -17.26 22.13 4.36
N ALA A 209 -17.53 23.33 3.87
CA ALA A 209 -16.57 24.13 3.15
C ALA A 209 -15.41 24.46 4.11
N VAL A 210 -14.34 23.67 4.05
CA VAL A 210 -13.14 23.95 4.81
C VAL A 210 -12.31 24.93 4.00
N GLU A 211 -12.34 26.20 4.40
CA GLU A 211 -11.31 27.13 3.99
C GLU A 211 -9.99 26.67 4.63
N ASN A 212 -9.21 25.88 3.90
CA ASN A 212 -7.85 25.51 4.30
C ASN A 212 -6.94 26.73 4.09
N VAL A 213 -7.15 27.78 4.87
CA VAL A 213 -6.27 28.95 4.87
C VAL A 213 -5.02 28.58 5.65
N MET A 214 -3.88 28.55 4.97
CA MET A 214 -2.59 28.54 5.67
C MET A 214 -2.37 29.93 6.27
N ASP A 215 -2.30 29.98 7.58
CA ASP A 215 -2.04 31.20 8.34
C ASP A 215 -0.52 31.36 8.50
N LEU A 216 0.09 32.00 7.49
CA LEU A 216 1.53 32.17 7.36
C LEU A 216 1.86 33.68 7.43
N PRO A 217 2.28 34.22 8.59
CA PRO A 217 2.62 35.63 8.72
C PRO A 217 3.58 36.12 7.63
N GLY A 218 3.17 37.14 6.87
CA GLY A 218 3.97 37.68 5.76
C GLY A 218 3.77 36.99 4.41
N ILE A 219 2.95 35.94 4.33
CA ILE A 219 2.61 35.22 3.10
C ILE A 219 1.09 35.21 2.92
N GLN A 220 0.62 35.67 1.77
CA GLN A 220 -0.77 35.49 1.37
C GLN A 220 -0.92 34.18 0.61
N ALA A 221 -1.52 33.18 1.26
CA ALA A 221 -1.85 31.91 0.62
C ALA A 221 -3.25 31.96 0.00
N SER A 222 -3.42 31.37 -1.18
CA SER A 222 -4.72 31.15 -1.81
C SER A 222 -4.76 29.74 -2.39
N SER A 223 -5.94 29.12 -2.38
CA SER A 223 -6.15 27.81 -2.99
C SER A 223 -6.35 27.98 -4.49
N LEU A 224 -5.60 27.23 -5.31
CA LEU A 224 -5.81 27.15 -6.74
C LEU A 224 -6.59 25.87 -7.04
N ALA A 225 -7.77 26.00 -7.63
CA ALA A 225 -8.49 24.84 -8.15
C ALA A 225 -7.72 24.26 -9.34
N VAL A 226 -7.35 22.99 -9.25
CA VAL A 226 -6.80 22.23 -10.38
C VAL A 226 -7.96 21.48 -11.02
N GLU A 227 -8.25 21.75 -12.29
CA GLU A 227 -9.24 20.98 -13.04
C GLU A 227 -8.76 19.52 -13.12
N GLN A 228 -9.58 18.59 -12.62
CA GLN A 228 -9.32 17.17 -12.71
C GLN A 228 -9.99 16.63 -13.97
N ASP A 229 -9.20 16.37 -15.01
CA ASP A 229 -9.66 15.74 -16.27
C ASP A 229 -9.93 14.22 -16.12
N VAL A 230 -9.82 13.70 -14.89
CA VAL A 230 -9.97 12.28 -14.55
C VAL A 230 -11.13 12.13 -13.58
N ALA A 231 -12.05 11.20 -13.88
CA ALA A 231 -13.12 10.83 -12.97
C ALA A 231 -12.73 9.57 -12.20
N ASP A 232 -12.56 9.71 -10.88
CA ASP A 232 -12.26 8.60 -9.97
C ASP A 232 -13.40 7.54 -9.90
N PHE A 233 -14.62 7.95 -10.24
CA PHE A 233 -15.83 7.14 -10.24
C PHE A 233 -16.74 7.51 -11.42
N GLU A 234 -17.66 6.63 -11.78
CA GLU A 234 -18.56 6.86 -12.91
C GLU A 234 -19.52 8.04 -12.68
N LEU A 235 -20.01 8.17 -11.44
CA LEU A 235 -20.80 9.29 -10.96
C LEU A 235 -20.45 9.59 -9.49
N PHE A 236 -20.18 10.85 -9.15
CA PHE A 236 -19.90 11.24 -7.77
C PHE A 236 -20.56 12.59 -7.45
N LEU A 237 -21.54 12.56 -6.56
CA LEU A 237 -22.16 13.76 -5.99
C LEU A 237 -21.39 14.18 -4.73
N PHE A 238 -20.64 15.26 -4.86
CA PHE A 238 -19.97 15.94 -3.75
C PHE A 238 -20.79 17.16 -3.35
N VAL A 239 -21.31 17.18 -2.12
CA VAL A 239 -22.04 18.33 -1.59
C VAL A 239 -21.13 19.11 -0.64
N GLU A 240 -20.87 20.36 -1.00
CA GLU A 240 -20.16 21.30 -0.14
C GLU A 240 -21.17 22.15 0.65
N GLN A 241 -21.06 22.12 1.97
CA GLN A 241 -21.85 22.96 2.86
C GLN A 241 -21.10 24.27 3.14
N LYS A 242 -21.53 25.35 2.50
CA LYS A 242 -21.07 26.71 2.81
C LYS A 242 -21.93 27.30 3.93
N PRO A 243 -21.50 28.43 4.53
CA PRO A 243 -22.28 29.08 5.59
C PRO A 243 -23.72 29.42 5.19
N GLN A 244 -23.94 29.80 3.93
CA GLN A 244 -25.22 30.34 3.43
C GLN A 244 -25.95 29.44 2.44
N ASN A 245 -25.27 28.49 1.79
CA ASN A 245 -25.86 27.64 0.76
C ASN A 245 -25.17 26.27 0.70
N LEU A 246 -25.81 25.35 -0.01
CA LEU A 246 -25.19 24.09 -0.43
C LEU A 246 -24.77 24.20 -1.88
N VAL A 247 -23.56 23.74 -2.19
CA VAL A 247 -23.07 23.60 -3.56
C VAL A 247 -23.02 22.11 -3.90
N LEU A 248 -23.75 21.72 -4.92
CA LEU A 248 -23.79 20.37 -5.46
C LEU A 248 -22.77 20.28 -6.60
N ASP A 249 -21.72 19.49 -6.44
CA ASP A 249 -20.74 19.21 -7.48
C ASP A 249 -20.92 17.77 -7.96
N LEU A 250 -21.41 17.59 -9.19
CA LEU A 250 -21.63 16.29 -9.79
C LEU A 250 -20.50 15.99 -10.78
N ARG A 251 -19.62 15.07 -10.38
CA ARG A 251 -18.47 14.61 -11.18
C ARG A 251 -18.86 13.33 -11.91
N TYR A 252 -18.45 13.22 -13.16
CA TYR A 252 -18.92 12.16 -14.03
C TYR A 252 -17.89 11.78 -15.08
N ARG A 253 -18.03 10.55 -15.56
CA ARG A 253 -17.31 10.04 -16.72
C ARG A 253 -17.93 10.53 -18.02
N THR A 254 -17.15 11.18 -18.87
CA THR A 254 -17.64 11.81 -20.11
C THR A 254 -18.03 10.80 -21.19
N ASP A 255 -17.61 9.54 -21.07
CA ASP A 255 -18.06 8.44 -21.93
C ASP A 255 -19.43 7.87 -21.54
N LEU A 256 -19.91 8.18 -20.33
CA LEU A 256 -21.22 7.77 -19.83
C LEU A 256 -22.24 8.92 -19.84
N PHE A 257 -21.80 10.15 -19.62
CA PHE A 257 -22.70 11.30 -19.51
C PHE A 257 -22.21 12.48 -20.34
N SER A 258 -23.16 13.18 -20.96
CA SER A 258 -22.94 14.52 -21.53
C SER A 258 -23.13 15.60 -20.46
N ALA A 259 -22.56 16.79 -20.71
CA ALA A 259 -22.73 17.94 -19.84
C ALA A 259 -24.21 18.30 -19.62
N ASP A 260 -25.00 18.35 -20.69
CA ASP A 260 -26.42 18.70 -20.65
C ASP A 260 -27.22 17.72 -19.78
N GLN A 261 -26.88 16.42 -19.83
CA GLN A 261 -27.51 15.41 -18.98
C GLN A 261 -27.22 15.66 -17.49
N ILE A 262 -25.98 16.00 -17.16
CA ILE A 262 -25.55 16.26 -15.79
C ILE A 262 -26.16 17.55 -15.25
N GLU A 263 -26.23 18.59 -16.09
CA GLU A 263 -26.91 19.85 -15.74
C GLU A 263 -28.40 19.62 -15.47
N GLN A 264 -29.08 18.84 -16.31
CA GLN A 264 -30.48 18.47 -16.06
C GLN A 264 -30.64 17.66 -14.77
N MET A 265 -29.75 16.69 -14.51
CA MET A 265 -29.78 15.90 -13.28
C MET A 265 -29.65 16.77 -12.01
N LEU A 266 -28.88 17.86 -12.06
CA LEU A 266 -28.73 18.79 -10.94
C LEU A 266 -30.00 19.61 -10.69
N VAL A 267 -30.66 20.06 -11.76
CA VAL A 267 -31.97 20.75 -11.68
C VAL A 267 -33.06 19.81 -11.15
N ASP A 268 -33.09 18.57 -11.65
CA ASP A 268 -34.03 17.56 -11.19
C ASP A 268 -33.78 17.20 -9.72
N LEU A 269 -32.52 17.15 -9.28
CA LEU A 269 -32.16 16.92 -7.89
C LEU A 269 -32.67 18.05 -6.97
N GLU A 270 -32.57 19.31 -7.39
CA GLU A 270 -33.18 20.44 -6.67
C GLU A 270 -34.70 20.24 -6.54
N THR A 271 -35.38 19.87 -7.63
CA THR A 271 -36.83 19.62 -7.62
C THR A 271 -37.21 18.48 -6.65
N VAL A 272 -36.41 17.41 -6.61
CA VAL A 272 -36.62 16.31 -5.66
C VAL A 272 -36.40 16.77 -4.22
N LEU A 273 -35.40 17.61 -3.95
CA LEU A 273 -35.13 18.18 -2.62
C LEU A 273 -36.27 19.08 -2.13
N GLU A 274 -36.82 19.93 -3.01
CA GLU A 274 -38.01 20.72 -2.73
C GLU A 274 -39.21 19.82 -2.40
N THR A 275 -39.41 18.77 -3.18
CA THR A 275 -40.54 17.84 -3.00
C THR A 275 -40.46 17.08 -1.68
N ILE A 276 -39.27 16.54 -1.35
CA ILE A 276 -39.05 15.82 -0.08
C ILE A 276 -39.34 16.71 1.12
N SER A 277 -38.88 17.96 1.09
CA SER A 277 -39.02 18.89 2.21
C SER A 277 -40.42 19.51 2.33
N ALA A 278 -41.12 19.73 1.21
CA ALA A 278 -42.47 20.31 1.19
C ALA A 278 -43.57 19.26 1.40
N ASN A 279 -43.45 18.08 0.78
CA ASN A 279 -44.48 17.04 0.72
C ASN A 279 -43.94 15.65 1.13
N PRO A 280 -43.42 15.47 2.36
CA PRO A 280 -42.78 14.21 2.77
C PRO A 280 -43.73 12.99 2.74
N LYS A 281 -45.05 13.20 2.77
CA LYS A 281 -46.05 12.13 2.68
C LYS A 281 -46.37 11.68 1.26
N GLN A 282 -45.82 12.34 0.24
CA GLN A 282 -46.01 11.96 -1.14
C GLN A 282 -45.44 10.56 -1.40
N ILE A 283 -46.16 9.77 -2.19
CA ILE A 283 -45.79 8.41 -2.56
C ILE A 283 -44.72 8.46 -3.67
N LEU A 284 -43.65 7.67 -3.54
CA LEU A 284 -42.54 7.62 -4.48
C LEU A 284 -43.01 7.32 -5.92
N GLY A 285 -43.88 6.32 -6.07
CA GLY A 285 -44.45 5.91 -7.35
C GLY A 285 -45.26 7.00 -8.07
N ALA A 286 -45.78 7.98 -7.32
CA ALA A 286 -46.55 9.09 -7.86
C ALA A 286 -45.66 10.25 -8.36
N LEU A 287 -44.36 10.23 -8.07
CA LEU A 287 -43.43 11.19 -8.66
C LEU A 287 -43.21 10.88 -10.14
N PRO A 288 -43.19 11.91 -11.01
CA PRO A 288 -43.00 11.71 -12.44
C PRO A 288 -41.65 11.04 -12.72
N ARG A 289 -41.59 10.26 -13.81
CA ARG A 289 -40.31 9.78 -14.34
C ARG A 289 -39.52 10.96 -14.86
N LEU A 290 -38.20 10.93 -14.64
CA LEU A 290 -37.28 11.95 -15.09
C LEU A 290 -36.64 11.49 -16.40
N ALA A 291 -36.73 12.32 -17.43
CA ALA A 291 -36.17 12.04 -18.74
C ALA A 291 -34.87 12.82 -18.91
N LEU A 292 -33.84 12.16 -19.43
CA LEU A 292 -32.58 12.82 -19.77
C LEU A 292 -32.56 13.25 -21.25
N PRO A 293 -31.88 14.36 -21.59
CA PRO A 293 -31.65 14.73 -22.97
C PRO A 293 -30.86 13.63 -23.70
N ALA A 294 -31.18 13.42 -24.98
CA ALA A 294 -30.51 12.44 -25.84
C ALA A 294 -29.05 12.86 -26.09
N THR A 295 -28.14 11.88 -26.13
CA THR A 295 -26.71 12.13 -26.35
C THR A 295 -26.48 12.66 -27.77
N SER A 296 -26.08 13.92 -27.89
CA SER A 296 -25.75 14.57 -29.17
C SER A 296 -24.43 14.05 -29.73
N GLN A 297 -24.44 12.87 -30.35
CA GLN A 297 -23.38 12.47 -31.30
C GLN A 297 -24.01 12.25 -32.67
N SER A 298 -24.18 13.34 -33.43
CA SER A 298 -24.42 13.27 -34.87
C SER A 298 -23.07 13.35 -35.57
N VAL A 299 -22.59 12.22 -36.11
CA VAL A 299 -21.62 12.23 -37.21
C VAL A 299 -22.45 12.36 -38.49
N ASP A 300 -22.26 13.48 -39.17
CA ASP A 300 -22.87 13.81 -40.45
C ASP A 300 -22.35 12.86 -41.54
N ILE A 301 -23.12 11.83 -41.87
CA ILE A 301 -22.92 10.97 -43.04
C ILE A 301 -23.74 11.53 -44.21
N SER A 302 -23.24 12.59 -44.82
CA SER A 302 -23.72 13.07 -46.11
C SER A 302 -22.56 13.29 -47.09
N ASN A 303 -21.91 12.18 -47.50
CA ASN A 303 -21.22 12.13 -48.80
C ASN A 303 -21.31 10.71 -49.42
N PRO A 304 -22.03 10.51 -50.54
CA PRO A 304 -22.24 9.21 -51.14
C PRO A 304 -21.17 8.91 -52.19
N ALA A 305 -20.07 8.31 -51.76
CA ALA A 305 -19.16 7.59 -52.64
C ALA A 305 -18.68 6.36 -51.87
N ASP A 306 -19.46 5.28 -51.98
CA ASP A 306 -19.10 3.85 -51.79
C ASP A 306 -20.33 3.06 -51.34
N VAL A 307 -21.34 3.00 -52.23
CA VAL A 307 -22.43 2.03 -52.12
C VAL A 307 -22.51 1.28 -53.45
N ALA A 308 -21.88 0.12 -53.53
CA ALA A 308 -22.26 -0.92 -54.47
C ALA A 308 -21.80 -2.31 -53.98
N GLY A 309 -22.79 -3.16 -53.66
CA GLY A 309 -22.66 -4.59 -53.37
C GLY A 309 -22.75 -4.88 -51.86
N GLY A 310 -23.86 -5.33 -51.28
CA GLY A 310 -24.80 -6.35 -51.76
C GLY A 310 -24.70 -7.53 -50.80
N LEU A 311 -25.65 -7.62 -49.86
CA LEU A 311 -25.77 -8.66 -48.84
C LEU A 311 -26.00 -10.05 -49.46
N GLU A 312 -25.34 -11.09 -48.93
CA GLU A 312 -25.99 -12.28 -48.36
C GLU A 312 -24.97 -13.19 -47.61
N PRO A 313 -25.43 -14.11 -46.71
CA PRO A 313 -24.76 -14.42 -45.46
C PRO A 313 -24.01 -15.76 -45.47
N GLU A 314 -22.81 -15.82 -44.88
CA GLU A 314 -22.31 -17.07 -44.28
C GLU A 314 -21.06 -16.86 -43.40
N LYS A 315 -21.06 -17.62 -42.29
CA LYS A 315 -19.93 -18.02 -41.44
C LYS A 315 -19.40 -17.00 -40.40
N LEU A 316 -19.99 -17.16 -39.22
CA LEU A 316 -19.30 -17.16 -37.92
C LEU A 316 -17.87 -17.71 -38.04
N SER A 317 -16.86 -16.84 -37.95
CA SER A 317 -15.65 -17.03 -37.13
C SER A 317 -14.58 -15.99 -37.48
N GLY A 318 -14.16 -15.17 -36.51
CA GLY A 318 -12.77 -14.75 -36.40
C GLY A 318 -12.47 -13.24 -36.30
N HIS A 319 -11.75 -12.93 -35.21
CA HIS A 319 -10.82 -11.80 -34.94
C HIS A 319 -11.47 -10.59 -34.24
N ALA A 320 -11.44 -10.47 -32.90
CA ALA A 320 -10.31 -10.31 -31.97
C ALA A 320 -9.61 -8.94 -32.12
N SER A 321 -9.71 -8.11 -31.08
CA SER A 321 -8.97 -6.86 -30.90
C SER A 321 -7.55 -7.16 -30.38
N ASP A 322 -6.56 -6.54 -31.01
CA ASP A 322 -5.11 -6.65 -30.79
C ASP A 322 -4.60 -6.08 -29.45
N GLU A 323 -5.06 -6.63 -28.33
CA GLU A 323 -4.18 -6.88 -27.19
C GLU A 323 -4.19 -8.40 -26.98
N PRO A 324 -3.03 -9.08 -26.90
CA PRO A 324 -3.02 -10.52 -26.72
C PRO A 324 -3.77 -10.86 -25.43
N LEU A 325 -4.88 -11.60 -25.57
CA LEU A 325 -5.59 -12.19 -24.45
C LEU A 325 -4.56 -12.85 -23.52
N PRO A 326 -4.62 -12.62 -22.19
CA PRO A 326 -3.68 -13.25 -21.27
C PRO A 326 -3.67 -14.75 -21.50
N GLY A 327 -2.48 -15.30 -21.77
CA GLY A 327 -2.31 -16.73 -21.92
C GLY A 327 -2.61 -17.47 -20.62
N LYS A 328 -2.65 -18.79 -20.71
CA LYS A 328 -2.93 -19.67 -19.56
C LYS A 328 -1.96 -19.42 -18.40
N LEU A 329 -0.69 -19.14 -18.71
CA LEU A 329 0.35 -18.90 -17.71
C LEU A 329 0.12 -17.60 -16.94
N GLU A 330 -0.24 -16.52 -17.63
CA GLU A 330 -0.54 -15.22 -17.04
C GLU A 330 -1.72 -15.33 -16.07
N LEU A 331 -2.78 -16.05 -16.44
CA LEU A 331 -3.93 -16.30 -15.57
C LEU A 331 -3.55 -17.12 -14.32
N GLN A 332 -2.68 -18.12 -14.45
CA GLN A 332 -2.17 -18.89 -13.31
C GLN A 332 -1.34 -18.00 -12.37
N LEU A 333 -0.45 -17.18 -12.93
CA LEU A 333 0.36 -16.23 -12.15
C LEU A 333 -0.51 -15.18 -11.46
N VAL A 334 -1.51 -14.60 -12.14
CA VAL A 334 -2.49 -13.68 -11.51
C VAL A 334 -3.13 -14.35 -10.30
N ASN A 335 -3.57 -15.60 -10.42
CA ASN A 335 -4.21 -16.31 -9.30
C ASN A 335 -3.27 -16.56 -8.12
N ILE A 336 -2.02 -16.93 -8.39
CA ILE A 336 -1.01 -17.11 -7.33
C ILE A 336 -0.72 -15.77 -6.66
N TRP A 337 -0.51 -14.70 -7.44
CA TRP A 337 -0.26 -13.37 -6.91
C TRP A 337 -1.44 -12.86 -6.06
N LYS A 338 -2.69 -13.09 -6.48
CA LYS A 338 -3.90 -12.72 -5.71
C LYS A 338 -3.93 -13.39 -4.34
N LYS A 339 -3.63 -14.69 -4.28
CA LYS A 339 -3.55 -15.45 -3.02
C LYS A 339 -2.45 -14.91 -2.11
N VAL A 340 -1.26 -14.69 -2.67
CA VAL A 340 -0.06 -14.32 -1.89
C VAL A 340 -0.10 -12.88 -1.41
N LEU A 341 -0.44 -11.93 -2.29
CA LEU A 341 -0.59 -10.51 -1.93
C LEU A 341 -1.90 -10.23 -1.20
N ASN A 342 -2.77 -11.24 -1.07
CA ASN A 342 -4.11 -11.12 -0.51
C ASN A 342 -4.92 -9.99 -1.16
N ARG A 343 -4.93 -9.97 -2.50
CA ARG A 343 -5.60 -8.98 -3.35
C ARG A 343 -6.60 -9.67 -4.28
N SER A 344 -7.72 -9.01 -4.57
CA SER A 344 -8.77 -9.57 -5.43
C SER A 344 -8.59 -9.31 -6.92
N ALA A 345 -7.85 -8.27 -7.29
CA ALA A 345 -7.49 -7.93 -8.66
C ALA A 345 -5.99 -7.64 -8.76
N ILE A 346 -5.37 -8.19 -9.81
CA ILE A 346 -3.98 -7.95 -10.19
C ILE A 346 -3.98 -7.85 -11.71
N ALA A 347 -3.68 -6.66 -12.23
CA ALA A 347 -3.48 -6.43 -13.65
C ALA A 347 -2.16 -7.07 -14.10
N LEU A 348 -2.05 -7.38 -15.40
CA LEU A 348 -0.85 -8.01 -15.94
C LEU A 348 0.40 -7.14 -15.79
N THR A 349 0.20 -5.82 -15.75
CA THR A 349 1.23 -4.78 -15.63
C THR A 349 1.44 -4.31 -14.19
N ASP A 350 0.68 -4.82 -13.22
CA ASP A 350 0.86 -4.40 -11.83
C ASP A 350 2.22 -4.86 -11.31
N ASN A 351 2.96 -3.95 -10.70
CA ASN A 351 4.25 -4.25 -10.10
C ASN A 351 4.06 -4.91 -8.72
N PHE A 352 4.63 -6.10 -8.53
CA PHE A 352 4.50 -6.90 -7.30
C PHE A 352 4.72 -6.10 -6.01
N PHE A 353 5.69 -5.19 -6.05
CA PHE A 353 6.16 -4.48 -4.87
C PHE A 353 5.39 -3.18 -4.64
N GLU A 354 4.93 -2.52 -5.69
CA GLU A 354 3.96 -1.41 -5.57
C GLU A 354 2.62 -1.91 -5.02
N LEU A 355 2.31 -3.19 -5.26
CA LEU A 355 1.21 -3.89 -4.62
C LEU A 355 1.47 -4.25 -3.14
N GLY A 356 2.57 -3.79 -2.52
CA GLY A 356 2.91 -4.07 -1.13
C GLY A 356 3.58 -5.44 -0.91
N GLY A 357 4.03 -6.07 -1.98
CA GLY A 357 4.84 -7.29 -1.92
C GLY A 357 6.21 -7.04 -1.28
N HIS A 358 6.65 -7.94 -0.42
CA HIS A 358 7.95 -7.91 0.25
C HIS A 358 8.62 -9.29 0.22
N SER A 359 9.86 -9.43 0.71
CA SER A 359 10.67 -10.66 0.56
C SER A 359 9.96 -11.95 0.97
N LEU A 360 9.22 -11.93 2.08
CA LEU A 360 8.45 -13.10 2.55
C LEU A 360 7.28 -13.46 1.61
N LEU A 361 6.57 -12.47 1.07
CA LEU A 361 5.51 -12.71 0.08
C LEU A 361 6.10 -13.17 -1.24
N ALA A 362 7.24 -12.62 -1.67
CA ALA A 362 7.94 -13.07 -2.86
C ALA A 362 8.36 -14.55 -2.73
N LEU A 363 8.80 -14.96 -1.54
CA LEU A 363 9.13 -16.36 -1.28
C LEU A 363 7.89 -17.27 -1.40
N GLN A 364 6.76 -16.87 -0.80
CA GLN A 364 5.50 -17.61 -0.90
C GLN A 364 4.99 -17.66 -2.35
N LEU A 365 5.18 -16.57 -3.09
CA LEU A 365 4.87 -16.47 -4.52
C LEU A 365 5.65 -17.52 -5.31
N PHE A 366 6.97 -17.55 -5.14
CA PHE A 366 7.84 -18.46 -5.87
C PHE A 366 7.57 -19.92 -5.49
N ALA A 367 7.39 -20.22 -4.21
CA ALA A 367 7.00 -21.56 -3.77
C ALA A 367 5.69 -22.05 -4.42
N ALA A 368 4.70 -21.16 -4.54
CA ALA A 368 3.44 -21.48 -5.22
C ALA A 368 3.62 -21.63 -6.73
N ILE A 369 4.44 -20.82 -7.39
CA ILE A 369 4.77 -20.95 -8.82
C ILE A 369 5.51 -22.27 -9.07
N GLU A 370 6.49 -22.60 -8.25
CA GLU A 370 7.27 -23.82 -8.36
C GLU A 370 6.37 -25.05 -8.26
N LYS A 371 5.43 -25.03 -7.30
CA LYS A 371 4.47 -26.10 -7.08
C LYS A 371 3.39 -26.19 -8.15
N GLU A 372 2.77 -25.07 -8.52
CA GLU A 372 1.56 -25.03 -9.36
C GLU A 372 1.85 -24.89 -10.87
N ILE A 373 3.05 -24.44 -11.26
CA ILE A 373 3.39 -24.10 -12.65
C ILE A 373 4.62 -24.85 -13.17
N THR A 374 5.75 -24.83 -12.46
CA THR A 374 7.03 -25.37 -13.00
C THR A 374 7.34 -26.81 -12.56
N ASN A 375 6.36 -27.53 -11.99
CA ASN A 375 6.48 -28.91 -11.52
C ASN A 375 7.67 -29.14 -10.56
N GLY A 376 7.93 -28.18 -9.67
CA GLY A 376 9.00 -28.22 -8.67
C GLY A 376 10.34 -27.69 -9.15
N THR A 377 10.44 -27.17 -10.38
CA THR A 377 11.66 -26.52 -10.87
C THR A 377 11.87 -25.20 -10.13
N LYS A 378 12.97 -25.10 -9.39
CA LYS A 378 13.27 -23.94 -8.56
C LYS A 378 13.56 -22.69 -9.38
N LEU A 379 13.05 -21.56 -8.92
CA LEU A 379 13.22 -20.25 -9.54
C LEU A 379 13.98 -19.34 -8.58
N PRO A 380 15.01 -18.60 -9.02
CA PRO A 380 15.67 -17.67 -8.12
C PRO A 380 14.79 -16.46 -7.89
N LEU A 381 14.64 -16.11 -6.61
CA LEU A 381 13.79 -15.02 -6.15
C LEU A 381 14.10 -13.67 -6.81
N ALA A 382 15.37 -13.48 -7.19
CA ALA A 382 15.87 -12.36 -7.98
C ALA A 382 15.14 -12.13 -9.31
N LEU A 383 14.53 -13.16 -9.89
CA LEU A 383 13.71 -13.03 -11.10
C LEU A 383 12.61 -11.98 -10.92
N LEU A 384 12.05 -11.84 -9.71
CA LEU A 384 11.01 -10.85 -9.44
C LEU A 384 11.52 -9.40 -9.54
N LEU A 385 12.83 -9.16 -9.43
CA LEU A 385 13.42 -7.83 -9.68
C LEU A 385 13.52 -7.51 -11.18
N LYS A 386 13.90 -8.51 -11.99
CA LYS A 386 13.99 -8.37 -13.45
C LYS A 386 12.60 -8.34 -14.11
N ALA A 387 11.67 -9.10 -13.56
CA ALA A 387 10.31 -9.30 -14.06
C ALA A 387 9.27 -9.03 -12.96
N PRO A 388 9.11 -7.77 -12.54
CA PRO A 388 8.29 -7.40 -11.39
C PRO A 388 6.79 -7.35 -11.67
N THR A 389 6.32 -7.71 -12.87
CA THR A 389 4.90 -7.76 -13.24
C THR A 389 4.50 -9.17 -13.68
N VAL A 390 3.20 -9.48 -13.65
CA VAL A 390 2.71 -10.78 -14.11
C VAL A 390 3.07 -11.03 -15.58
N ALA A 391 2.92 -10.02 -16.46
CA ALA A 391 3.25 -10.13 -17.88
C ALA A 391 4.75 -10.45 -18.08
N GLN A 392 5.63 -9.71 -17.41
CA GLN A 392 7.08 -9.92 -17.52
C GLN A 392 7.50 -11.26 -16.93
N LEU A 393 6.90 -11.67 -15.80
CA LEU A 393 7.22 -12.93 -15.14
C LEU A 393 6.75 -14.12 -15.99
N ALA A 394 5.58 -14.00 -16.63
CA ALA A 394 5.09 -15.00 -17.56
C ALA A 394 5.99 -15.10 -18.79
N ASP A 395 6.41 -13.98 -19.37
CA ASP A 395 7.32 -13.96 -20.51
C ASP A 395 8.67 -14.63 -20.18
N ALA A 396 9.22 -14.31 -19.01
CA ALA A 396 10.44 -14.94 -18.48
C ALA A 396 10.30 -16.46 -18.29
N LEU A 397 9.12 -16.94 -17.87
CA LEU A 397 8.84 -18.37 -17.70
C LEU A 397 8.54 -19.10 -19.03
N ARG A 398 8.08 -18.40 -20.08
CA ARG A 398 7.77 -19.01 -21.40
C ARG A 398 9.01 -19.30 -22.23
N HIS A 399 10.07 -18.54 -22.05
CA HIS A 399 11.33 -18.79 -22.75
C HIS A 399 11.99 -20.01 -22.09
N GLU A 400 11.75 -21.21 -22.65
CA GLU A 400 12.44 -22.46 -22.29
C GLU A 400 13.94 -22.27 -22.50
N GLY A 401 14.61 -21.86 -21.42
CA GLY A 401 15.94 -21.28 -21.49
C GLY A 401 16.23 -20.32 -20.36
N TRP A 402 15.50 -20.38 -19.23
CA TRP A 402 15.94 -19.78 -17.98
C TRP A 402 17.15 -20.59 -17.45
N SER A 403 18.25 -20.47 -18.18
CA SER A 403 19.57 -21.04 -17.95
C SER A 403 20.57 -19.93 -17.66
N ASP A 404 20.12 -18.81 -17.09
CA ASP A 404 21.04 -18.06 -16.24
C ASP A 404 21.27 -18.97 -15.06
N ALA A 405 22.44 -19.62 -15.04
CA ALA A 405 22.93 -20.33 -13.87
C ALA A 405 22.70 -19.42 -12.67
N TRP A 406 22.12 -19.97 -11.60
CA TRP A 406 21.97 -19.27 -10.33
C TRP A 406 23.25 -18.46 -10.07
N SER A 407 23.11 -17.14 -9.96
CA SER A 407 24.22 -16.23 -9.68
C SER A 407 23.97 -15.55 -8.34
N PRO A 408 25.02 -15.43 -7.51
CA PRO A 408 24.95 -14.59 -6.33
C PRO A 408 24.77 -13.11 -6.69
N LEU A 409 25.18 -12.64 -7.88
CA LEU A 409 25.05 -11.24 -8.28
C LEU A 409 23.75 -10.98 -9.04
N VAL A 410 22.98 -10.00 -8.57
CA VAL A 410 21.65 -9.68 -9.07
C VAL A 410 21.58 -8.19 -9.38
N VAL A 411 21.08 -7.82 -10.55
CA VAL A 411 20.77 -6.42 -10.86
C VAL A 411 19.48 -6.04 -10.13
N ILE A 412 19.55 -5.05 -9.23
CA ILE A 412 18.37 -4.50 -8.53
C ILE A 412 17.82 -3.29 -9.30
N LYS A 413 18.71 -2.42 -9.77
CA LYS A 413 18.38 -1.22 -10.55
C LYS A 413 19.43 -1.02 -11.64
N ASN A 414 18.97 -0.95 -12.88
CA ASN A 414 19.83 -0.51 -13.99
C ASN A 414 20.13 0.98 -13.82
N GLY A 415 21.37 1.37 -14.11
CA GLY A 415 21.77 2.76 -14.13
C GLY A 415 22.54 3.10 -15.40
N ALA A 416 23.09 4.31 -15.45
CA ALA A 416 23.91 4.75 -16.55
C ALA A 416 25.23 3.94 -16.58
N PRO A 417 25.66 3.41 -17.75
CA PRO A 417 26.87 2.58 -17.86
C PRO A 417 28.16 3.26 -17.34
N GLU A 418 28.20 4.58 -17.37
CA GLU A 418 29.31 5.42 -16.93
C GLU A 418 29.34 5.69 -15.42
N LYS A 419 28.22 5.46 -14.69
CA LYS A 419 28.17 5.63 -13.25
C LYS A 419 28.71 4.40 -12.54
N GLN A 420 29.48 4.61 -11.48
CA GLN A 420 29.98 3.52 -10.64
C GLN A 420 28.82 2.78 -9.96
N PRO A 421 28.74 1.44 -10.12
CA PRO A 421 27.74 0.63 -9.44
C PRO A 421 27.88 0.59 -7.91
N LEU A 422 26.74 0.59 -7.22
CA LEU A 422 26.64 0.26 -5.81
C LEU A 422 26.33 -1.23 -5.64
N PHE A 423 27.14 -1.94 -4.85
CA PHE A 423 26.93 -3.35 -4.53
C PHE A 423 26.44 -3.53 -3.09
N LEU A 424 25.26 -4.15 -2.92
CA LEU A 424 24.59 -4.35 -1.64
C LEU A 424 24.50 -5.83 -1.26
N VAL A 425 25.07 -6.22 -0.13
CA VAL A 425 25.13 -7.64 0.30
C VAL A 425 23.92 -8.04 1.14
N HIS A 426 23.37 -9.24 0.90
CA HIS A 426 22.21 -9.76 1.64
C HIS A 426 22.34 -9.74 3.17
N ALA A 427 21.21 -9.67 3.86
CA ALA A 427 21.14 -9.89 5.31
C ALA A 427 21.11 -11.40 5.66
N ALA A 428 20.96 -11.76 6.94
CA ALA A 428 20.97 -13.16 7.38
C ALA A 428 19.94 -14.06 6.67
N GLY A 429 18.81 -13.50 6.24
CA GLY A 429 17.79 -14.19 5.42
C GLY A 429 18.18 -14.45 3.95
N GLY A 430 19.39 -14.11 3.52
CA GLY A 430 20.00 -14.54 2.26
C GLY A 430 19.54 -13.86 0.97
N ASN A 431 18.39 -13.20 0.95
CA ASN A 431 17.84 -12.54 -0.24
C ASN A 431 18.18 -11.04 -0.30
N VAL A 432 18.13 -10.48 -1.52
CA VAL A 432 18.45 -9.06 -1.82
C VAL A 432 17.22 -8.19 -2.07
N LEU A 433 16.01 -8.77 -2.02
CA LEU A 433 14.76 -8.03 -2.25
C LEU A 433 14.54 -6.89 -1.23
N VAL A 434 15.15 -7.02 -0.04
CA VAL A 434 15.09 -6.00 1.02
C VAL A 434 15.65 -4.63 0.59
N TYR A 435 16.46 -4.58 -0.47
CA TYR A 435 17.05 -3.33 -0.96
C TYR A 435 16.27 -2.66 -2.08
N GLN A 436 15.18 -3.26 -2.55
CA GLN A 436 14.48 -2.73 -3.71
C GLN A 436 13.91 -1.32 -3.47
N ASP A 437 13.24 -1.12 -2.34
CA ASP A 437 12.66 0.18 -2.01
C ASP A 437 13.73 1.25 -1.79
N LEU A 438 14.89 0.85 -1.28
CA LEU A 438 16.08 1.71 -1.18
C LEU A 438 16.59 2.10 -2.56
N ALA A 439 16.80 1.14 -3.46
CA ALA A 439 17.34 1.38 -4.80
C ALA A 439 16.44 2.33 -5.63
N ARG A 440 15.11 2.20 -5.52
CA ARG A 440 14.15 3.10 -6.19
C ARG A 440 14.31 4.58 -5.80
N ARG A 441 14.77 4.83 -4.58
CA ARG A 441 14.88 6.18 -3.99
C ARG A 441 16.23 6.85 -4.21
N LEU A 442 17.23 6.08 -4.61
CA LEU A 442 18.50 6.62 -5.09
C LEU A 442 18.31 7.29 -6.46
N GLU A 443 19.28 8.11 -6.87
CA GLU A 443 19.30 8.79 -8.18
C GLU A 443 18.89 7.85 -9.32
N ILE A 444 18.07 8.35 -10.24
CA ILE A 444 17.39 7.55 -11.26
C ILE A 444 18.34 6.69 -12.11
N ASP A 445 19.55 7.17 -12.30
CA ASP A 445 20.62 6.59 -13.11
C ASP A 445 21.73 5.90 -12.29
N GLN A 446 21.62 5.81 -10.96
CA GLN A 446 22.57 5.08 -10.11
C GLN A 446 22.42 3.56 -10.30
N PRO A 447 23.42 2.82 -10.83
CA PRO A 447 23.35 1.37 -10.92
C PRO A 447 23.43 0.73 -9.53
N VAL A 448 22.57 -0.26 -9.26
CA VAL A 448 22.54 -0.99 -7.97
C VAL A 448 22.47 -2.49 -8.21
N TYR A 449 23.43 -3.20 -7.63
CA TYR A 449 23.54 -4.66 -7.66
C TYR A 449 23.37 -5.22 -6.24
N GLY A 450 22.70 -6.35 -6.13
CA GLY A 450 22.55 -7.13 -4.91
C GLY A 450 23.39 -8.40 -4.95
N LEU A 451 23.99 -8.77 -3.83
CA LEU A 451 24.67 -10.06 -3.66
C LEU A 451 23.80 -10.95 -2.76
N GLN A 452 23.20 -11.99 -3.34
CA GLN A 452 22.35 -12.96 -2.65
C GLN A 452 23.14 -14.21 -2.23
N SER A 453 22.70 -14.85 -1.15
CA SER A 453 23.38 -15.99 -0.54
C SER A 453 23.34 -17.22 -1.42
N GLN A 454 24.48 -17.90 -1.55
CA GLN A 454 24.50 -19.27 -2.06
C GLN A 454 23.71 -20.20 -1.15
N GLY A 455 23.05 -21.18 -1.77
CA GLY A 455 22.12 -22.08 -1.11
C GLY A 455 20.75 -21.47 -0.83
N LEU A 456 20.48 -20.22 -1.23
CA LEU A 456 19.11 -19.67 -1.27
C LEU A 456 18.22 -20.44 -2.25
N ASP A 457 18.81 -21.03 -3.29
CA ASP A 457 18.16 -21.98 -4.18
C ASP A 457 17.92 -23.35 -3.50
N GLY A 458 18.45 -23.60 -2.31
CA GLY A 458 18.41 -24.89 -1.61
C GLY A 458 18.98 -26.05 -2.44
N VAL A 459 19.90 -25.77 -3.36
CA VAL A 459 20.62 -26.77 -4.17
C VAL A 459 22.12 -26.64 -3.93
N GLN A 460 22.63 -25.41 -3.99
CA GLN A 460 24.04 -25.13 -3.74
C GLN A 460 24.37 -25.29 -2.25
N PRO A 461 25.57 -25.77 -1.89
CA PRO A 461 25.99 -25.85 -0.50
C PRO A 461 26.13 -24.45 0.12
N LEU A 462 25.87 -24.35 1.42
CA LEU A 462 26.07 -23.12 2.20
C LEU A 462 27.56 -22.86 2.44
N GLN A 463 27.99 -21.59 2.40
CA GLN A 463 29.34 -21.22 2.79
C GLN A 463 29.53 -21.37 4.30
N SER A 464 30.77 -21.71 4.67
CA SER A 464 31.12 -22.01 6.05
C SER A 464 31.73 -20.83 6.81
N SER A 465 32.04 -19.73 6.12
CA SER A 465 32.59 -18.51 6.73
C SER A 465 32.26 -17.23 5.97
N VAL A 466 32.40 -16.08 6.64
CA VAL A 466 32.21 -14.75 6.01
C VAL A 466 33.29 -14.47 4.96
N GLU A 467 34.51 -14.94 5.18
CA GLU A 467 35.64 -14.82 4.26
C GLU A 467 35.38 -15.58 2.95
N GLU A 468 34.80 -16.79 3.02
CA GLU A 468 34.39 -17.56 1.84
C GLU A 468 33.27 -16.86 1.08
N MET A 469 32.28 -16.32 1.78
CA MET A 469 31.19 -15.53 1.18
C MET A 469 31.74 -14.29 0.48
N ALA A 470 32.60 -13.53 1.15
CA ALA A 470 33.23 -12.34 0.59
C ALA A 470 34.12 -12.67 -0.61
N ALA A 471 34.90 -13.76 -0.57
CA ALA A 471 35.74 -14.18 -1.68
C ALA A 471 34.93 -14.61 -2.92
N LEU A 472 33.75 -15.21 -2.71
CA LEU A 472 32.79 -15.43 -3.79
C LEU A 472 32.31 -14.07 -4.34
N TYR A 473 31.80 -13.20 -3.48
CA TYR A 473 31.20 -11.94 -3.92
C TYR A 473 32.19 -10.96 -4.55
N VAL A 474 33.45 -10.93 -4.11
CA VAL A 474 34.53 -10.15 -4.73
C VAL A 474 34.74 -10.57 -6.18
N ARG A 475 34.78 -11.89 -6.45
CA ARG A 475 34.91 -12.40 -7.83
C ARG A 475 33.74 -11.97 -8.71
N GLU A 476 32.55 -11.97 -8.13
CA GLU A 476 31.32 -11.63 -8.85
C GLU A 476 31.24 -10.13 -9.16
N VAL A 477 31.56 -9.25 -8.19
CA VAL A 477 31.60 -7.80 -8.46
C VAL A 477 32.71 -7.45 -9.45
N GLN A 478 33.85 -8.15 -9.42
CA GLN A 478 34.94 -7.97 -10.39
C GLN A 478 34.58 -8.41 -11.81
N SER A 479 33.62 -9.32 -11.97
CA SER A 479 33.12 -9.70 -13.29
C SER A 479 32.34 -8.55 -13.97
N VAL A 480 31.75 -7.66 -13.18
CA VAL A 480 31.01 -6.48 -13.66
C VAL A 480 31.92 -5.25 -13.72
N GLN A 481 32.72 -5.04 -12.67
CA GLN A 481 33.65 -3.92 -12.55
C GLN A 481 35.04 -4.47 -12.20
N PRO A 482 35.92 -4.71 -13.19
CA PRO A 482 37.22 -5.37 -12.96
C PRO A 482 38.21 -4.59 -12.10
N GLN A 483 38.04 -3.27 -11.99
CA GLN A 483 38.92 -2.37 -11.24
C GLN A 483 38.11 -1.40 -10.40
N GLY A 484 38.62 -1.06 -9.22
CA GLY A 484 38.04 -0.05 -8.36
C GLY A 484 38.09 1.38 -8.95
N PRO A 485 37.55 2.36 -8.22
CA PRO A 485 37.07 2.23 -6.85
C PRO A 485 35.70 1.56 -6.73
N TYR A 486 35.52 0.72 -5.70
CA TYR A 486 34.26 0.03 -5.42
C TYR A 486 33.37 0.80 -4.43
N LEU A 487 32.05 0.72 -4.64
CA LEU A 487 31.02 1.22 -3.72
C LEU A 487 30.28 0.02 -3.13
N LEU A 488 30.51 -0.26 -1.85
CA LEU A 488 30.00 -1.45 -1.16
C LEU A 488 29.09 -1.06 0.00
N GLY A 489 28.08 -1.89 0.28
CA GLY A 489 27.32 -1.78 1.51
C GLY A 489 26.47 -2.99 1.84
N GLY A 490 25.81 -2.95 3.00
CA GLY A 490 24.91 -4.02 3.41
C GLY A 490 24.26 -3.80 4.77
N TYR A 491 23.12 -4.46 4.95
CA TYR A 491 22.28 -4.41 6.14
C TYR A 491 22.50 -5.62 7.04
N CYS A 492 22.61 -5.37 8.35
CA CYS A 492 22.83 -6.40 9.36
C CYS A 492 24.09 -7.21 9.00
N MET A 493 24.01 -8.54 8.89
CA MET A 493 25.09 -9.43 8.41
C MET A 493 25.71 -8.96 7.09
N GLY A 494 24.93 -8.39 6.18
CA GLY A 494 25.42 -7.93 4.87
C GLY A 494 26.53 -6.89 5.00
N GLY A 495 26.47 -6.02 6.02
CA GLY A 495 27.54 -5.08 6.29
C GLY A 495 28.82 -5.75 6.78
N THR A 496 28.72 -6.84 7.54
CA THR A 496 29.87 -7.64 7.98
C THR A 496 30.58 -8.27 6.77
N ILE A 497 29.81 -8.83 5.84
CA ILE A 497 30.36 -9.39 4.61
C ILE A 497 30.95 -8.29 3.71
N ALA A 498 30.28 -7.15 3.57
CA ALA A 498 30.78 -6.01 2.79
C ALA A 498 32.12 -5.47 3.34
N LEU A 499 32.27 -5.44 4.67
CA LEU A 499 33.52 -5.09 5.34
C LEU A 499 34.64 -6.08 5.00
N GLU A 500 34.37 -7.38 4.98
CA GLU A 500 35.34 -8.39 4.57
C GLU A 500 35.68 -8.29 3.07
N MET A 501 34.68 -8.08 2.20
CA MET A 501 34.90 -7.83 0.78
C MET A 501 35.84 -6.64 0.56
N ALA A 502 35.63 -5.55 1.30
CA ALA A 502 36.47 -4.37 1.22
C ALA A 502 37.91 -4.64 1.65
N GLN A 503 38.13 -5.46 2.67
CA GLN A 503 39.47 -5.90 3.11
C GLN A 503 40.16 -6.74 2.01
N GLN A 504 39.45 -7.71 1.44
CA GLN A 504 40.01 -8.55 0.37
C GLN A 504 40.33 -7.75 -0.89
N LEU A 505 39.47 -6.81 -1.30
CA LEU A 505 39.73 -5.91 -2.42
C LEU A 505 40.97 -5.03 -2.18
N LYS A 506 41.12 -4.46 -0.97
CA LYS A 506 42.32 -3.68 -0.63
C LYS A 506 43.59 -4.53 -0.60
N ALA A 507 43.52 -5.77 -0.11
CA ALA A 507 44.64 -6.70 -0.17
C ALA A 507 45.05 -7.03 -1.62
N GLN A 508 44.12 -6.94 -2.58
CA GLN A 508 44.37 -7.04 -4.02
C GLN A 508 44.82 -5.72 -4.67
N GLY A 509 45.05 -4.66 -3.88
CA GLY A 509 45.47 -3.35 -4.36
C GLY A 509 44.35 -2.51 -4.98
N GLN A 510 43.08 -2.87 -4.73
CA GLN A 510 41.91 -2.16 -5.25
C GLN A 510 41.46 -1.04 -4.30
N GLU A 511 40.97 0.07 -4.86
CA GLU A 511 40.37 1.16 -4.06
C GLU A 511 38.91 0.84 -3.71
N VAL A 512 38.48 1.23 -2.50
CA VAL A 512 37.08 1.16 -2.05
C VAL A 512 36.69 2.56 -1.62
N ALA A 513 35.92 3.26 -2.46
CA ALA A 513 35.54 4.65 -2.23
C ALA A 513 34.39 4.79 -1.23
N LEU A 514 33.54 3.76 -1.09
CA LEU A 514 32.46 3.74 -0.10
C LEU A 514 32.32 2.35 0.52
N LEU A 515 32.28 2.31 1.86
CA LEU A 515 31.82 1.16 2.63
C LEU A 515 30.69 1.61 3.57
N ALA A 516 29.45 1.27 3.21
CA ALA A 516 28.25 1.69 3.94
C ALA A 516 27.62 0.52 4.72
N LEU A 517 27.61 0.63 6.05
CA LEU A 517 27.14 -0.39 6.98
C LEU A 517 25.80 0.04 7.58
N PHE A 518 24.73 -0.71 7.31
CA PHE A 518 23.38 -0.40 7.80
C PHE A 518 23.02 -1.30 8.98
N GLU A 519 22.89 -0.73 10.18
CA GLU A 519 22.57 -1.50 11.39
C GLU A 519 23.48 -2.74 11.59
N THR A 520 24.75 -2.57 11.27
CA THR A 520 25.77 -3.62 11.38
C THR A 520 26.57 -3.44 12.67
N TYR A 521 26.78 -4.56 13.37
CA TYR A 521 27.53 -4.61 14.62
C TYR A 521 28.63 -5.68 14.52
N ASN A 522 29.61 -5.61 15.43
CA ASN A 522 30.61 -6.66 15.57
C ASN A 522 30.00 -7.90 16.25
N TRP A 523 29.40 -8.79 15.47
CA TRP A 523 28.65 -9.93 16.00
C TRP A 523 29.49 -10.89 16.85
N ALA A 524 30.81 -11.00 16.63
CA ALA A 524 31.70 -11.78 17.49
C ALA A 524 31.77 -11.24 18.93
N ASN A 525 31.60 -9.92 19.11
CA ASN A 525 31.64 -9.24 20.40
C ASN A 525 30.26 -9.11 21.06
N ILE A 526 29.20 -9.71 20.48
CA ILE A 526 27.90 -9.76 21.16
C ILE A 526 28.00 -10.59 22.45
N GLY A 527 28.98 -11.51 22.52
CA GLY A 527 29.29 -12.38 23.65
C GLY A 527 28.30 -13.54 23.80
N SER A 528 28.59 -14.48 24.70
CA SER A 528 27.54 -15.36 25.22
C SER A 528 26.61 -14.50 26.07
N GLU A 529 25.33 -14.44 25.70
CA GLU A 529 24.36 -13.76 26.56
C GLU A 529 24.35 -14.48 27.91
N SER A 530 24.79 -13.80 28.98
CA SER A 530 24.60 -14.36 30.31
C SER A 530 23.11 -14.54 30.57
N LEU A 531 22.74 -15.44 31.47
CA LEU A 531 21.34 -15.58 31.86
C LEU A 531 20.75 -14.23 32.28
N PHE A 532 21.57 -13.37 32.90
CA PHE A 532 21.21 -12.02 33.29
C PHE A 532 20.94 -11.11 32.08
N ASP A 533 21.72 -11.20 31.01
CA ASP A 533 21.53 -10.41 29.80
C ASP A 533 20.32 -10.83 28.98
N GLN A 534 20.08 -12.14 28.89
CA GLN A 534 18.85 -12.69 28.29
C GLN A 534 17.63 -12.21 29.06
N ILE A 535 17.71 -12.30 30.40
CA ILE A 535 16.67 -11.81 31.30
C ILE A 535 16.53 -10.30 31.17
N TYR A 536 17.61 -9.52 31.06
CA TYR A 536 17.56 -8.07 30.98
C TYR A 536 17.02 -7.57 29.63
N PHE A 537 17.39 -8.21 28.52
CA PHE A 537 16.78 -7.99 27.20
C PHE A 537 15.30 -8.34 27.21
N TRP A 538 14.93 -9.48 27.83
CA TRP A 538 13.53 -9.84 28.06
C TRP A 538 12.83 -8.86 29.00
N VAL A 539 13.50 -8.33 30.02
CA VAL A 539 12.97 -7.35 30.97
C VAL A 539 12.79 -6.01 30.28
N GLN A 540 13.66 -5.56 29.38
CA GLN A 540 13.41 -4.36 28.58
C GLN A 540 12.23 -4.54 27.63
N LYS A 541 12.09 -5.74 27.06
CA LYS A 541 10.94 -6.12 26.22
C LYS A 541 9.65 -6.23 27.04
N ILE A 542 9.72 -6.77 28.26
CA ILE A 542 8.61 -6.85 29.22
C ILE A 542 8.29 -5.48 29.77
N GLU A 543 9.25 -4.66 30.17
CA GLU A 543 9.09 -3.29 30.70
C GLU A 543 8.42 -2.42 29.65
N PHE A 544 8.85 -2.53 28.39
CA PHE A 544 8.18 -1.93 27.24
C PHE A 544 6.71 -2.35 27.17
N HIS A 545 6.44 -3.65 27.22
CA HIS A 545 5.06 -4.18 27.22
C HIS A 545 4.27 -3.88 28.52
N TRP A 546 4.94 -3.73 29.66
CA TRP A 546 4.37 -3.56 30.99
C TRP A 546 4.04 -2.09 31.25
N ARG A 547 4.89 -1.15 30.79
CA ARG A 547 4.56 0.27 30.73
C ARG A 547 3.34 0.49 29.85
N ASN A 548 3.26 -0.21 28.71
CA ASN A 548 2.06 -0.20 27.88
C ASN A 548 0.85 -0.82 28.60
N PHE A 549 1.02 -1.92 29.35
CA PHE A 549 -0.04 -2.54 30.14
C PHE A 549 -0.56 -1.67 31.30
N LEU A 550 0.32 -0.93 31.98
CA LEU A 550 -0.03 -0.08 33.12
C LEU A 550 -0.93 1.09 32.73
N LEU A 551 -0.81 1.56 31.48
CA LEU A 551 -1.65 2.61 30.89
C LEU A 551 -3.07 2.14 30.55
N LEU A 552 -3.36 0.84 30.65
CA LEU A 552 -4.64 0.25 30.28
C LEU A 552 -5.64 0.19 31.47
N ASN A 553 -6.93 0.37 31.16
CA ASN A 553 -8.01 0.21 32.14
C ASN A 553 -8.36 -1.28 32.38
N ARG A 554 -9.21 -1.57 33.38
CA ARG A 554 -9.48 -2.95 33.85
C ARG A 554 -9.96 -3.91 32.75
N THR A 555 -10.73 -3.43 31.78
CA THR A 555 -11.25 -4.27 30.68
C THR A 555 -10.17 -4.52 29.63
N GLN A 556 -9.39 -3.50 29.27
CA GLN A 556 -8.26 -3.59 28.33
C GLN A 556 -7.12 -4.49 28.84
N LYS A 557 -6.88 -4.51 30.15
CA LYS A 557 -5.90 -5.39 30.78
C LYS A 557 -6.21 -6.87 30.57
N ARG A 558 -7.50 -7.23 30.49
CA ARG A 558 -7.96 -8.62 30.26
C ARG A 558 -7.69 -9.06 28.81
N THR A 559 -7.93 -8.17 27.85
CA THR A 559 -7.67 -8.38 26.42
C THR A 559 -6.17 -8.46 26.12
N PHE A 560 -5.36 -7.56 26.70
CA PHE A 560 -3.90 -7.57 26.55
C PHE A 560 -3.28 -8.93 26.96
N PHE A 561 -3.77 -9.53 28.06
CA PHE A 561 -3.32 -10.85 28.50
C PHE A 561 -3.79 -11.99 27.58
N GLN A 562 -5.00 -11.90 27.00
CA GLN A 562 -5.51 -12.89 26.04
C GLN A 562 -4.73 -12.85 24.72
N GLU A 563 -4.41 -11.67 24.21
CA GLU A 563 -3.64 -11.47 22.97
C GLU A 563 -2.19 -11.93 23.11
N LYS A 564 -1.55 -11.70 24.27
CA LYS A 564 -0.21 -12.26 24.52
C LYS A 564 -0.22 -13.79 24.57
N LEU A 565 -1.28 -14.39 25.11
CA LEU A 565 -1.48 -15.84 25.12
C LEU A 565 -1.67 -16.40 23.70
N GLU A 566 -2.33 -15.65 22.81
CA GLU A 566 -2.55 -16.02 21.41
C GLU A 566 -1.34 -15.77 20.50
N ALA A 567 -0.55 -14.72 20.74
CA ALA A 567 0.75 -14.50 20.10
C ALA A 567 1.75 -15.61 20.46
N LEU A 568 1.69 -16.14 21.68
CA LEU A 568 2.44 -17.33 22.09
C LEU A 568 1.96 -18.59 21.35
N ARG A 569 0.65 -18.74 21.11
CA ARG A 569 0.08 -19.84 20.31
C ARG A 569 0.40 -19.73 18.82
N SER A 570 0.39 -18.54 18.22
CA SER A 570 0.78 -18.36 16.82
C SER A 570 2.29 -18.50 16.65
N ARG A 571 3.14 -18.07 17.58
CA ARG A 571 4.57 -18.43 17.50
C ARG A 571 4.83 -19.93 17.65
N SER A 572 3.90 -20.67 18.26
CA SER A 572 4.05 -22.10 18.47
C SER A 572 4.06 -22.96 17.20
N HIS A 573 3.58 -22.52 16.02
CA HIS A 573 3.71 -23.32 14.79
C HIS A 573 5.13 -23.23 14.17
N ILE A 574 5.75 -22.05 14.24
CA ILE A 574 7.16 -21.84 13.88
C ILE A 574 8.05 -22.55 14.91
N TRP A 575 7.74 -22.39 16.21
CA TRP A 575 8.44 -23.09 17.28
C TRP A 575 8.23 -24.61 17.24
N ARG A 576 7.08 -25.11 16.76
CA ARG A 576 6.85 -26.54 16.50
C ARG A 576 7.67 -27.03 15.32
N GLY A 577 7.85 -26.23 14.26
CA GLY A 577 8.80 -26.52 13.18
C GLY A 577 10.23 -26.66 13.72
N VAL A 578 10.68 -25.69 14.53
CA VAL A 578 12.00 -25.70 15.18
C VAL A 578 12.16 -26.81 16.22
N LEU A 579 11.12 -27.13 17.01
CA LEU A 579 11.11 -28.24 17.97
C LEU A 579 11.03 -29.60 17.28
N SER A 580 10.29 -29.72 16.17
CA SER A 580 10.23 -30.94 15.35
C SER A 580 11.54 -31.23 14.62
N ALA A 581 12.30 -30.18 14.27
CA ALA A 581 13.67 -30.31 13.78
C ALA A 581 14.64 -30.83 14.86
N LYS A 582 14.35 -30.57 16.15
CA LYS A 582 15.08 -31.16 17.30
C LYS A 582 14.63 -32.58 17.66
N PHE A 583 13.43 -33.00 17.25
CA PHE A 583 12.84 -34.31 17.56
C PHE A 583 12.24 -34.91 16.28
N GLY A 584 13.07 -35.52 15.44
CA GLY A 584 12.76 -35.88 14.05
C GLY A 584 11.43 -36.61 13.83
N GLY A 585 10.60 -36.07 12.92
CA GLY A 585 9.34 -36.70 12.48
C GLY A 585 8.63 -36.03 11.28
N MET A 586 8.84 -36.60 10.08
CA MET A 586 8.00 -36.76 8.86
C MET A 586 7.30 -35.60 8.09
N ASN A 587 7.78 -35.43 6.84
CA ASN A 587 7.13 -35.47 5.50
C ASN A 587 5.95 -34.53 5.11
N SER A 588 6.30 -33.33 4.64
CA SER A 588 5.58 -32.59 3.58
C SER A 588 6.56 -31.73 2.76
N ILE A 589 6.27 -31.45 1.47
CA ILE A 589 7.13 -30.61 0.61
C ILE A 589 7.24 -29.17 1.17
N ASP A 590 6.16 -28.66 1.80
CA ASP A 590 6.16 -27.36 2.50
C ASP A 590 7.12 -27.34 3.70
N ASN A 591 7.44 -28.49 4.31
CA ASN A 591 8.43 -28.56 5.39
C ASN A 591 9.88 -28.46 4.87
N GLN A 592 10.17 -28.91 3.65
CA GLN A 592 11.55 -29.02 3.15
C GLN A 592 12.15 -27.65 2.75
N GLN A 593 11.36 -26.76 2.15
CA GLN A 593 11.79 -25.37 1.85
C GLN A 593 11.92 -24.52 3.12
N ASN A 594 10.96 -24.62 4.04
CA ASN A 594 11.04 -23.94 5.33
C ASN A 594 12.25 -24.42 6.15
N MET A 595 12.62 -25.70 6.02
CA MET A 595 13.85 -26.25 6.60
C MET A 595 15.11 -25.69 5.95
N ALA A 596 15.20 -25.64 4.61
CA ALA A 596 16.39 -25.11 3.93
C ALA A 596 16.64 -23.62 4.23
N LEU A 597 15.58 -22.80 4.31
CA LEU A 597 15.71 -21.40 4.70
C LEU A 597 16.05 -21.22 6.17
N ALA A 598 15.51 -22.06 7.05
CA ALA A 598 15.89 -22.05 8.46
C ALA A 598 17.35 -22.49 8.64
N GLU A 599 17.81 -23.48 7.87
CA GLU A 599 19.20 -23.92 7.84
C GLU A 599 20.13 -22.83 7.33
N LEU A 600 19.78 -22.18 6.22
CA LEU A 600 20.49 -21.02 5.68
C LEU A 600 20.59 -19.90 6.73
N TRP A 601 19.48 -19.54 7.38
CA TRP A 601 19.46 -18.46 8.37
C TRP A 601 20.33 -18.82 9.58
N ASN A 602 20.19 -20.04 10.11
CA ASN A 602 21.01 -20.51 11.23
C ASN A 602 22.50 -20.54 10.88
N ASN A 603 22.85 -20.99 9.67
CA ASN A 603 24.23 -20.98 9.18
C ASN A 603 24.77 -19.55 9.08
N ASN A 604 24.00 -18.65 8.47
CA ASN A 604 24.36 -17.25 8.29
C ASN A 604 24.57 -16.51 9.62
N ASP A 605 23.71 -16.76 10.61
CA ASP A 605 23.90 -16.22 11.96
C ASP A 605 25.15 -16.82 12.62
N ALA A 606 25.37 -18.13 12.49
CA ALA A 606 26.53 -18.80 13.08
C ALA A 606 27.86 -18.30 12.51
N VAL A 607 27.97 -18.15 11.19
CA VAL A 607 29.19 -17.65 10.55
C VAL A 607 29.42 -16.17 10.85
N SER A 608 28.35 -15.37 10.99
CA SER A 608 28.46 -13.96 11.38
C SER A 608 29.05 -13.80 12.78
N VAL A 609 28.61 -14.63 13.72
CA VAL A 609 29.12 -14.63 15.10
C VAL A 609 30.55 -15.17 15.17
N ALA A 610 30.91 -16.11 14.30
CA ALA A 610 32.25 -16.68 14.24
C ALA A 610 33.30 -15.74 13.59
N TYR A 611 32.85 -14.73 12.84
CA TYR A 611 33.75 -13.84 12.10
C TYR A 611 34.41 -12.79 13.02
N CYS A 612 35.73 -12.81 13.07
CA CYS A 612 36.53 -11.85 13.82
C CYS A 612 36.91 -10.67 12.92
N THR A 613 36.29 -9.52 13.16
CA THR A 613 36.62 -8.28 12.43
C THR A 613 38.04 -7.81 12.72
N SER A 614 38.74 -7.31 11.70
CA SER A 614 40.05 -6.66 11.83
C SER A 614 39.98 -5.16 11.54
N ASP A 615 41.06 -4.42 11.81
CA ASP A 615 41.14 -2.99 11.49
C ASP A 615 40.97 -2.79 9.97
N PHE A 616 40.15 -1.81 9.60
CA PHE A 616 39.94 -1.44 8.21
C PHE A 616 40.69 -0.16 7.87
N ASP A 617 41.60 -0.25 6.91
CA ASP A 617 42.37 0.89 6.42
C ASP A 617 41.57 1.71 5.40
N GLY A 618 40.49 2.36 5.83
CA GLY A 618 39.64 3.24 5.02
C GLY A 618 38.53 3.92 5.82
N GLU A 619 37.73 4.74 5.15
CA GLU A 619 36.54 5.36 5.75
C GLU A 619 35.37 4.36 5.82
N ILE A 620 34.64 4.37 6.94
CA ILE A 620 33.39 3.60 7.11
C ILE A 620 32.22 4.57 7.28
N VAL A 621 31.16 4.38 6.51
CA VAL A 621 29.88 5.06 6.72
C VAL A 621 28.96 4.13 7.49
N LEU A 622 28.59 4.50 8.71
CA LEU A 622 27.78 3.68 9.61
C LEU A 622 26.41 4.33 9.80
N ILE A 623 25.35 3.66 9.35
CA ILE A 623 23.97 4.16 9.45
C ILE A 623 23.24 3.36 10.53
N LYS A 624 22.84 4.03 11.61
CA LYS A 624 22.27 3.43 12.84
C LYS A 624 20.85 3.92 13.13
N ALA A 625 20.10 3.10 13.86
CA ALA A 625 18.85 3.52 14.46
C ALA A 625 19.05 4.47 15.65
N MET A 626 18.15 5.44 15.84
CA MET A 626 18.20 6.39 16.98
C MET A 626 17.99 5.70 18.33
N LYS A 627 17.21 4.61 18.36
CA LYS A 627 16.94 3.84 19.57
C LYS A 627 17.50 2.44 19.44
N GLU A 628 18.62 2.16 20.09
CA GLU A 628 19.19 0.81 20.16
C GLU A 628 18.81 0.10 21.47
N TYR A 629 18.62 -1.21 21.42
CA TYR A 629 18.55 -2.04 22.63
C TYR A 629 19.89 -1.97 23.39
N SER A 630 19.87 -2.09 24.72
CA SER A 630 21.09 -1.93 25.51
C SER A 630 22.19 -2.95 25.17
N ILE A 631 21.81 -4.11 24.63
CA ILE A 631 22.76 -5.13 24.16
C ILE A 631 23.65 -4.60 23.04
N TYR A 632 23.13 -3.75 22.15
CA TYR A 632 23.88 -3.16 21.03
C TYR A 632 24.80 -2.01 21.44
N LYS A 633 24.70 -1.54 22.70
CA LYS A 633 25.55 -0.49 23.26
C LYS A 633 26.78 -1.04 23.99
N ARG A 634 27.02 -2.36 23.91
CA ARG A 634 28.16 -2.99 24.58
C ARG A 634 29.49 -2.53 23.96
N PRO A 635 30.54 -2.38 24.79
CA PRO A 635 31.88 -2.12 24.29
C PRO A 635 32.29 -3.18 23.26
N GLY A 636 32.91 -2.74 22.15
CA GLY A 636 33.40 -3.65 21.11
C GLY A 636 32.40 -4.02 20.01
N LEU A 637 31.12 -3.62 20.13
CA LEU A 637 30.11 -3.81 19.06
C LEU A 637 30.15 -2.73 17.98
N ASP A 638 30.65 -1.54 18.32
CA ASP A 638 30.67 -0.41 17.40
C ASP A 638 31.80 -0.55 16.37
N LEU A 639 31.42 -0.79 15.11
CA LEU A 639 32.34 -0.92 13.98
C LEU A 639 32.98 0.40 13.56
N SER A 640 32.51 1.56 14.05
CA SER A 640 33.15 2.85 13.79
C SER A 640 34.61 2.90 14.24
N LEU A 641 34.96 2.11 15.27
CA LEU A 641 36.29 2.03 15.84
C LEU A 641 37.29 1.26 14.98
N LEU A 642 36.82 0.49 13.99
CA LEU A 642 37.69 -0.27 13.08
C LEU A 642 38.28 0.60 11.96
N ALA A 643 37.68 1.76 11.66
CA ALA A 643 38.05 2.59 10.54
C ALA A 643 39.29 3.45 10.85
N ARG A 644 40.47 3.06 10.35
CA ARG A 644 41.72 3.80 10.60
C ARG A 644 41.72 5.20 10.00
N SER A 645 41.00 5.40 8.89
CA SER A 645 40.87 6.71 8.23
C SER A 645 39.69 7.54 8.75
N GLY A 646 38.97 7.06 9.77
CA GLY A 646 37.80 7.70 10.35
C GLY A 646 36.47 7.07 9.92
N ALA A 647 35.42 7.30 10.71
CA ALA A 647 34.08 6.80 10.42
C ALA A 647 33.04 7.93 10.46
N LYS A 648 32.10 7.91 9.52
CA LYS A 648 30.96 8.82 9.45
C LYS A 648 29.71 8.10 9.96
N VAL A 649 29.13 8.60 11.04
CA VAL A 649 27.94 7.98 11.66
C VAL A 649 26.69 8.80 11.33
N HIS A 650 25.71 8.16 10.70
CA HIS A 650 24.38 8.70 10.45
C HIS A 650 23.36 8.02 11.37
N THR A 651 22.65 8.80 12.18
CA THR A 651 21.58 8.27 13.04
C THR A 651 20.22 8.61 12.43
N LEU A 652 19.42 7.59 12.14
CA LEU A 652 18.08 7.73 11.57
C LEU A 652 17.00 7.67 12.66
N PRO A 653 15.87 8.41 12.54
CA PRO A 653 14.79 8.44 13.54
C PRO A 653 13.90 7.18 13.49
N VAL A 654 14.53 6.01 13.59
CA VAL A 654 13.93 4.69 13.37
C VAL A 654 14.16 3.79 14.58
N TYR A 655 13.32 2.77 14.71
CA TYR A 655 13.56 1.66 15.64
C TYR A 655 14.38 0.57 14.94
N PRO A 656 15.03 -0.31 15.72
CA PRO A 656 15.87 -1.34 15.13
C PRO A 656 15.10 -2.27 14.23
N ALA A 657 15.72 -2.65 13.12
CA ALA A 657 15.12 -3.45 12.05
C ALA A 657 13.99 -2.78 11.25
N GLY A 658 13.85 -1.45 11.34
CA GLY A 658 12.86 -0.67 10.59
C GLY A 658 13.40 0.13 9.40
N MET A 659 14.73 0.25 9.23
CA MET A 659 15.32 1.24 8.31
C MET A 659 15.14 0.98 6.80
N LEU A 660 14.86 -0.25 6.40
CA LEU A 660 14.62 -0.63 5.00
C LEU A 660 13.13 -0.67 4.65
N VAL A 661 12.24 -0.22 5.55
CA VAL A 661 10.78 -0.25 5.38
C VAL A 661 10.23 1.18 5.40
N GLU A 662 9.13 1.41 4.69
CA GLU A 662 8.40 2.69 4.68
C GLU A 662 7.93 3.13 6.08
N PRO A 663 7.97 4.45 6.39
CA PRO A 663 8.52 5.54 5.58
C PRO A 663 10.05 5.71 5.76
N PHE A 664 10.68 4.87 6.58
CA PHE A 664 12.04 5.07 7.08
C PHE A 664 13.13 4.86 6.04
N VAL A 665 12.84 4.08 5.00
CA VAL A 665 13.71 3.88 3.85
C VAL A 665 14.02 5.18 3.09
N ASP A 666 13.16 6.21 3.18
CA ASP A 666 13.45 7.56 2.66
C ASP A 666 14.66 8.19 3.35
N HIS A 667 14.73 8.08 4.68
CA HIS A 667 15.84 8.63 5.45
C HIS A 667 17.15 7.87 5.19
N LEU A 668 17.07 6.55 5.01
CA LEU A 668 18.23 5.74 4.63
C LEU A 668 18.71 6.10 3.22
N ALA A 669 17.80 6.23 2.26
CA ALA A 669 18.12 6.62 0.90
C ALA A 669 18.81 8.00 0.84
N ALA A 670 18.29 8.99 1.58
CA ALA A 670 18.90 10.31 1.65
C ALA A 670 20.33 10.28 2.23
N ALA A 671 20.55 9.54 3.32
CA ALA A 671 21.87 9.40 3.94
C ALA A 671 22.86 8.67 3.03
N LEU A 672 22.40 7.61 2.35
CA LEU A 672 23.21 6.84 1.41
C LEU A 672 23.54 7.65 0.16
N GLN A 673 22.57 8.36 -0.43
CA GLN A 673 22.79 9.22 -1.59
C GLN A 673 23.81 10.33 -1.29
N ALA A 674 23.73 10.97 -0.13
CA ALA A 674 24.73 11.95 0.30
C ALA A 674 26.14 11.34 0.40
N SER A 675 26.25 10.07 0.78
CA SER A 675 27.52 9.35 0.90
C SER A 675 28.07 8.92 -0.47
N LEU A 676 27.19 8.49 -1.38
CA LEU A 676 27.51 8.20 -2.78
C LEU A 676 28.06 9.45 -3.48
N ASN A 677 27.36 10.58 -3.38
CA ASN A 677 27.76 11.82 -4.03
C ASN A 677 29.12 12.33 -3.53
N HIS A 678 29.43 12.11 -2.24
CA HIS A 678 30.75 12.42 -1.68
C HIS A 678 31.84 11.50 -2.24
N ALA A 679 31.59 10.19 -2.29
CA ALA A 679 32.54 9.20 -2.79
C ALA A 679 32.85 9.40 -4.29
N GLN A 680 31.82 9.65 -5.09
CA GLN A 680 31.94 9.85 -6.55
C GLN A 680 32.46 11.26 -6.91
N GLY A 681 32.12 12.29 -6.13
CA GLY A 681 32.61 13.66 -6.34
C GLY A 681 34.10 13.86 -6.03
N ALA A 682 34.72 12.94 -5.29
CA ALA A 682 36.16 12.95 -5.04
C ALA A 682 37.00 12.56 -6.28
N GLU A 683 36.41 11.91 -7.29
CA GLU A 683 37.08 11.57 -8.55
C GLU A 683 37.18 12.74 -9.52
N THR A 684 36.27 13.73 -9.47
CA THR A 684 36.34 14.89 -10.39
C THR A 684 37.45 15.89 -10.02
N LEU A 685 38.09 15.72 -8.86
CA LEU A 685 39.12 16.62 -8.30
C LEU A 685 40.51 15.96 -8.16
N ARG A 686 40.64 14.64 -8.43
CA ARG A 686 41.92 13.93 -8.53
C ARG A 686 42.31 13.77 -10.00
#